data_AF-A0A5E6T0K8-F1
#
_entry.id   AF-A0A5E6T0K8-F1
#
_cell.length_a   1.000
_cell.length_b   1.000
_cell.length_c   1.000
_cell.angle_alpha   90.00
_cell.angle_beta   90.00
_cell.angle_gamma   90.00
#
_symmetry.space_group_name_H-M   'P 1'
#
loop_
_entity.id
_entity.type
_entity.pdbx_description
1 polymer ?
#
loop_
_entity_poly.entity_id
_entity_poly.type
_entity_poly.pdbx_seq_one_letter_code
_entity_poly.pdbx_strand_id
1 'polypeptide(L)'
;MPRFKSFNNDELHMKMLLARSKARYASTLDFEAHWLVGGGIGSSVWETISPNGTPLTVSFMDPLPDGTLLSDQENRMLLETIQKWAFYLRKGQITEYTMATPRWAYNLLFIKNIASWLVLHEKVYRPRIHGFRLFDTNAFKALVSELSECGLSGALQYKERIICHFHSLLEHPIPLDCLLDSPHDLDKQFVNDMVEWLRQHDKYITNRKSGVTSKWTLSRVYLGSILGMKLSATSSDDNFRSFIRQFEPGLYHPHLLLPSSSISEYPSQNIIELTKAREKPVSQGNFTDQLEHLANFFSGHSAIPSDIPAVTIDKKSVVAQFRHMLRRPSHTPLIPLSIGLQVINAACEWILVYGKSIVEAAIYYSKESVDISSTHDIYASGTAKQQSFLITRDQWLTTPLDGTPPVSIHSILDITHYDVKVNMSGSERIHNMRSVVKAFVGACAIIIGMMKPLRLSELAYLQRACLGNENDGDGSFLQHEQGKSGPKGEHNIVDRPIPSISARAIQLLQLMGHRLTEVFDDTSTHSEHLFYFPSRSFTVPSGEVLEDAVNNCINTFCDYIKTPVDELGRRWYPRVHEMRKFFMLTMHRHEGNAIKPLLGYGAAHKDKSHVDSYVAPDESYDTYVRYESECIEDRLLSLEAGALDPTQRQGLLALYQHTLTHFGVSSISSIIPKDYLDLIMEIRESGDFEVTTFTIKLTGYAENVTAIDFAIRFGAMTDERFNK
;
A
#
# COMPACT_ATOMS: atom_id res chain seq x y z
N MET A 1 -14.19 18.34 34.60
CA MET A 1 -13.44 17.20 35.17
C MET A 1 -14.18 15.91 34.84
N PRO A 2 -13.67 15.03 33.96
CA PRO A 2 -14.23 13.70 33.80
C PRO A 2 -13.58 12.72 34.78
N ARG A 3 -14.42 11.96 35.49
CA ARG A 3 -14.02 10.85 36.36
C ARG A 3 -13.43 9.73 35.50
N PHE A 4 -12.11 9.53 35.58
CA PHE A 4 -11.48 8.30 35.13
C PHE A 4 -12.02 7.14 35.97
N LYS A 5 -12.80 6.24 35.37
CA LYS A 5 -12.91 4.88 35.89
C LYS A 5 -11.55 4.23 35.67
N SER A 6 -10.88 3.87 36.76
CA SER A 6 -9.70 3.01 36.73
C SER A 6 -10.05 1.73 35.96
N PHE A 7 -9.25 1.38 34.96
CA PHE A 7 -9.31 0.08 34.34
C PHE A 7 -9.09 -0.98 35.43
N ASN A 8 -10.14 -1.74 35.76
CA ASN A 8 -9.99 -2.95 36.55
C ASN A 8 -9.25 -3.97 35.69
N ASN A 9 -8.07 -4.38 36.14
CA ASN A 9 -7.38 -5.57 35.65
C ASN A 9 -8.25 -6.79 35.95
N ASP A 10 -9.09 -7.20 34.99
CA ASP A 10 -9.96 -8.35 35.15
C ASP A 10 -9.15 -9.63 35.36
N GLU A 11 -9.49 -10.38 36.41
CA GLU A 11 -8.90 -11.66 36.80
C GLU A 11 -8.94 -12.69 35.64
N LEU A 12 -9.92 -12.54 34.75
CA LEU A 12 -10.06 -13.33 33.52
C LEU A 12 -8.93 -13.05 32.52
N HIS A 13 -8.54 -11.79 32.34
CA HIS A 13 -7.43 -11.38 31.48
C HIS A 13 -6.10 -11.92 32.03
N MET A 14 -5.91 -11.86 33.35
CA MET A 14 -4.74 -12.42 34.03
C MET A 14 -4.67 -13.95 33.92
N LYS A 15 -5.79 -14.66 34.09
CA LYS A 15 -5.86 -16.12 33.87
C LYS A 15 -5.56 -16.50 32.42
N MET A 16 -6.04 -15.72 31.45
CA MET A 16 -5.77 -15.95 30.03
C MET A 16 -4.30 -15.72 29.67
N LEU A 17 -3.67 -14.70 30.24
CA LEU A 17 -2.22 -14.45 30.11
C LEU A 17 -1.38 -15.55 30.76
N LEU A 18 -1.78 -16.05 31.93
CA LEU A 18 -1.12 -17.16 32.63
C LEU A 18 -1.27 -18.50 31.88
N ALA A 19 -2.43 -18.79 31.31
CA ALA A 19 -2.65 -19.97 30.47
C ALA A 19 -1.81 -19.92 29.19
N ARG A 20 -1.72 -18.74 28.54
CA ARG A 20 -0.84 -18.50 27.39
C ARG A 20 0.65 -18.64 27.76
N SER A 21 1.04 -18.18 28.95
CA SER A 21 2.40 -18.35 29.45
C SER A 21 2.73 -19.82 29.71
N LYS A 22 1.80 -20.60 30.30
CA LYS A 22 1.99 -22.05 30.50
C LYS A 22 2.10 -22.82 29.19
N ALA A 23 1.35 -22.43 28.15
CA ALA A 23 1.47 -23.01 26.81
C ALA A 23 2.82 -22.70 26.11
N ARG A 24 3.55 -21.65 26.53
CA ARG A 24 4.92 -21.35 26.03
C ARG A 24 5.98 -22.33 26.57
N TYR A 25 5.74 -22.93 27.75
CA TYR A 25 6.72 -23.74 28.49
C TYR A 25 6.51 -25.25 28.38
N ALA A 26 5.48 -25.74 27.68
CA ALA A 26 5.35 -27.16 27.38
C ALA A 26 6.38 -27.55 26.32
N SER A 27 7.53 -28.06 26.76
CA SER A 27 8.55 -28.69 25.93
C SER A 27 8.07 -30.07 25.49
N THR A 28 7.20 -30.13 24.48
CA THR A 28 7.07 -31.37 23.72
C THR A 28 8.02 -31.29 22.53
N LEU A 29 8.94 -32.25 22.46
CA LEU A 29 9.88 -32.47 21.37
C LEU A 29 9.18 -32.80 20.03
N ASP A 30 7.85 -32.91 20.04
CA ASP A 30 7.05 -33.50 18.96
C ASP A 30 6.54 -32.49 17.91
N PHE A 31 6.97 -31.22 17.94
CA PHE A 31 6.54 -30.18 16.97
C PHE A 31 5.02 -30.05 16.82
N GLU A 32 4.28 -30.28 17.90
CA GLU A 32 2.82 -30.18 17.92
C GLU A 32 2.35 -28.81 18.46
N ALA A 33 1.30 -28.26 17.83
CA ALA A 33 0.64 -27.06 18.30
C ALA A 33 -0.82 -26.99 17.85
N HIS A 34 -1.70 -26.42 18.68
CA HIS A 34 -3.12 -26.23 18.34
C HIS A 34 -3.38 -25.41 17.07
N TRP A 35 -2.41 -24.58 16.65
CA TRP A 35 -2.50 -23.78 15.44
C TRP A 35 -2.01 -24.50 14.19
N LEU A 36 -1.31 -25.64 14.33
CA LEU A 36 -0.85 -26.50 13.23
C LEU A 36 -1.76 -27.72 13.17
N VAL A 37 -2.80 -27.65 12.34
CA VAL A 37 -3.88 -28.64 12.30
C VAL A 37 -3.65 -29.76 11.29
N GLY A 38 -2.71 -29.58 10.36
CA GLY A 38 -2.33 -30.58 9.38
C GLY A 38 -0.88 -30.42 8.92
N GLY A 39 -0.21 -31.54 8.64
CA GLY A 39 1.20 -31.60 8.29
C GLY A 39 2.14 -31.70 9.50
N GLY A 40 3.44 -31.54 9.27
CA GLY A 40 4.47 -31.64 10.30
C GLY A 40 5.87 -31.41 9.72
N ILE A 41 6.90 -31.63 10.53
CA ILE A 41 8.29 -31.59 10.03
C ILE A 41 8.47 -32.66 8.93
N GLY A 42 9.03 -32.26 7.80
CA GLY A 42 9.20 -33.07 6.60
C GLY A 42 7.99 -33.07 5.63
N SER A 43 6.84 -32.49 5.99
CA SER A 43 5.67 -32.50 5.09
C SER A 43 5.77 -31.44 4.00
N SER A 44 5.14 -31.69 2.85
CA SER A 44 5.12 -30.74 1.71
C SER A 44 4.12 -29.60 1.90
N VAL A 45 3.18 -29.72 2.84
CA VAL A 45 2.14 -28.73 3.16
C VAL A 45 1.87 -28.70 4.65
N TRP A 46 1.63 -27.51 5.20
CA TRP A 46 1.04 -27.27 6.51
C TRP A 46 -0.32 -26.61 6.40
N GLU A 47 -1.26 -27.06 7.21
CA GLU A 47 -2.55 -26.42 7.43
C GLU A 47 -2.53 -25.75 8.80
N THR A 48 -2.76 -24.44 8.83
CA THR A 48 -2.65 -23.65 10.05
C THR A 48 -3.91 -22.82 10.31
N ILE A 49 -4.15 -22.47 11.57
CA ILE A 49 -5.27 -21.62 11.98
C ILE A 49 -4.73 -20.40 12.74
N SER A 50 -5.15 -19.22 12.33
CA SER A 50 -4.82 -17.95 12.99
C SER A 50 -5.58 -17.79 14.32
N PRO A 51 -5.13 -16.91 15.25
CA PRO A 51 -5.83 -16.70 16.52
C PRO A 51 -7.30 -16.28 16.39
N ASN A 52 -7.68 -15.68 15.26
CA ASN A 52 -9.05 -15.29 14.90
C ASN A 52 -9.83 -16.39 14.15
N GLY A 53 -9.30 -17.62 14.09
CA GLY A 53 -9.95 -18.76 13.42
C GLY A 53 -9.73 -18.83 11.91
N THR A 54 -9.02 -17.88 11.28
CA THR A 54 -8.80 -17.89 9.83
C THR A 54 -7.80 -18.98 9.42
N PRO A 55 -8.17 -19.92 8.52
CA PRO A 55 -7.26 -20.95 8.03
C PRO A 55 -6.20 -20.34 7.08
N LEU A 56 -4.99 -20.91 7.11
CA LEU A 56 -3.89 -20.58 6.20
C LEU A 56 -3.13 -21.86 5.82
N THR A 57 -3.08 -22.13 4.52
CA THR A 57 -2.29 -23.24 3.96
C THR A 57 -0.91 -22.75 3.53
N VAL A 58 0.13 -23.39 4.06
CA VAL A 58 1.52 -23.13 3.72
C VAL A 58 2.05 -24.31 2.92
N SER A 59 2.27 -24.12 1.62
CA SER A 59 2.92 -25.12 0.76
C SER A 59 4.43 -24.94 0.80
N PHE A 60 5.19 -26.04 0.86
CA PHE A 60 6.65 -26.13 0.74
C PHE A 60 7.08 -26.79 -0.59
N MET A 61 6.15 -26.97 -1.53
CA MET A 61 6.44 -27.43 -2.90
C MET A 61 6.93 -26.26 -3.76
N ASP A 62 7.82 -25.45 -3.19
CA ASP A 62 8.44 -24.33 -3.89
C ASP A 62 9.55 -24.90 -4.78
N PRO A 63 9.53 -24.65 -6.10
CA PRO A 63 10.63 -25.10 -6.95
C PRO A 63 11.91 -24.31 -6.61
N LEU A 64 13.07 -24.89 -6.90
CA LEU A 64 14.39 -24.33 -6.61
C LEU A 64 15.15 -24.08 -7.91
N PRO A 65 16.27 -23.31 -7.89
CA PRO A 65 16.96 -22.93 -9.12
C PRO A 65 17.53 -24.07 -9.97
N ASP A 66 17.76 -25.24 -9.37
CA ASP A 66 18.23 -26.46 -10.03
C ASP A 66 17.08 -27.32 -10.60
N GLY A 67 15.84 -26.85 -10.51
CA GLY A 67 14.63 -27.54 -11.01
C GLY A 67 13.98 -28.50 -10.02
N THR A 68 14.57 -28.68 -8.83
CA THR A 68 14.05 -29.56 -7.78
C THR A 68 13.00 -28.83 -6.95
N LEU A 69 12.21 -29.55 -6.14
CA LEU A 69 11.31 -28.93 -5.16
C LEU A 69 11.99 -28.87 -3.80
N LEU A 70 11.70 -27.83 -3.02
CA LEU A 70 12.10 -27.76 -1.62
C LEU A 70 11.58 -28.96 -0.81
N SER A 71 10.44 -29.53 -1.21
CA SER A 71 9.87 -30.74 -0.61
C SER A 71 10.51 -32.06 -1.04
N ASP A 72 11.42 -32.05 -2.01
CA ASP A 72 12.08 -33.27 -2.49
C ASP A 72 13.04 -33.83 -1.45
N GLN A 73 13.23 -35.16 -1.49
CA GLN A 73 14.02 -35.90 -0.50
C GLN A 73 15.47 -35.40 -0.40
N GLU A 74 16.06 -34.95 -1.50
CA GLU A 74 17.43 -34.40 -1.53
C GLU A 74 17.56 -33.02 -0.86
N ASN A 75 16.46 -32.29 -0.74
CA ASN A 75 16.39 -30.98 -0.08
C ASN A 75 15.88 -31.07 1.37
N ARG A 76 15.74 -32.30 1.90
CA ARG A 76 15.18 -32.58 3.23
C ARG A 76 15.79 -31.73 4.35
N MET A 77 17.12 -31.52 4.33
CA MET A 77 17.77 -30.70 5.36
C MET A 77 17.35 -29.22 5.30
N LEU A 78 17.18 -28.65 4.10
CA LEU A 78 16.66 -27.29 3.96
C LEU A 78 15.21 -27.23 4.47
N LEU A 79 14.35 -28.14 3.99
CA LEU A 79 12.94 -28.19 4.36
C LEU A 79 12.73 -28.28 5.87
N GLU A 80 13.35 -29.28 6.50
CA GLU A 80 13.17 -29.52 7.93
C GLU A 80 13.72 -28.35 8.75
N THR A 81 14.85 -27.75 8.35
CA THR A 81 15.40 -26.56 9.05
C THR A 81 14.42 -25.40 9.00
N ILE A 82 13.88 -25.09 7.82
CA ILE A 82 12.90 -24.01 7.64
C ILE A 82 11.65 -24.26 8.48
N GLN A 83 11.14 -25.49 8.48
CA GLN A 83 9.96 -25.87 9.23
C GLN A 83 10.17 -25.78 10.74
N LYS A 84 11.25 -26.37 11.27
CA LYS A 84 11.59 -26.27 12.70
C LYS A 84 11.71 -24.80 13.12
N TRP A 85 12.46 -24.01 12.36
CA TRP A 85 12.61 -22.58 12.62
C TRP A 85 11.26 -21.84 12.62
N ALA A 86 10.44 -22.05 11.58
CA ALA A 86 9.17 -21.37 11.44
C ALA A 86 8.20 -21.71 12.59
N PHE A 87 8.23 -22.95 13.08
CA PHE A 87 7.47 -23.38 14.24
C PHE A 87 7.91 -22.64 15.51
N TYR A 88 9.22 -22.56 15.77
CA TYR A 88 9.77 -21.85 16.92
C TYR A 88 9.53 -20.34 16.87
N LEU A 89 9.63 -19.74 15.69
CA LEU A 89 9.31 -18.34 15.45
C LEU A 89 7.83 -18.07 15.76
N ARG A 90 6.93 -18.95 15.31
CA ARG A 90 5.49 -18.81 15.53
C ARG A 90 5.10 -18.90 17.00
N LYS A 91 5.71 -19.84 17.74
CA LYS A 91 5.51 -19.96 19.21
C LYS A 91 6.09 -18.77 19.99
N GLY A 92 6.93 -17.94 19.37
CA GLY A 92 7.61 -16.83 20.03
C GLY A 92 8.76 -17.27 20.92
N GLN A 93 9.34 -18.45 20.67
CA GLN A 93 10.52 -18.92 21.40
C GLN A 93 11.81 -18.23 20.91
N ILE A 94 11.81 -17.72 19.67
CA ILE A 94 12.92 -16.95 19.09
C ILE A 94 12.80 -15.46 19.41
N THR A 95 11.58 -14.92 19.34
CA THR A 95 11.30 -13.48 19.46
C THR A 95 10.73 -13.06 20.82
N GLU A 96 10.59 -13.98 21.79
CA GLU A 96 9.95 -13.78 23.10
C GLU A 96 8.44 -13.45 23.08
N TYR A 97 7.91 -13.03 21.93
CA TYR A 97 6.49 -12.82 21.66
C TYR A 97 6.00 -13.62 20.45
N THR A 98 4.73 -14.02 20.50
CA THR A 98 4.07 -14.70 19.38
C THR A 98 3.91 -13.73 18.21
N MET A 99 4.37 -14.14 17.03
CA MET A 99 4.28 -13.31 15.83
C MET A 99 2.86 -13.31 15.25
N ALA A 100 2.44 -12.22 14.60
CA ALA A 100 1.17 -12.17 13.86
C ALA A 100 1.22 -13.06 12.59
N THR A 101 0.10 -13.68 12.18
CA THR A 101 0.09 -14.64 11.07
C THR A 101 0.66 -14.09 9.77
N PRO A 102 0.27 -12.88 9.32
CA PRO A 102 0.82 -12.32 8.08
C PRO A 102 2.33 -12.11 8.16
N ARG A 103 2.83 -11.55 9.28
CA ARG A 103 4.27 -11.31 9.47
C ARG A 103 5.07 -12.62 9.53
N TRP A 104 4.51 -13.66 10.14
CA TRP A 104 5.10 -14.99 10.17
C TRP A 104 5.18 -15.61 8.76
N ALA A 105 4.12 -15.51 7.97
CA ALA A 105 4.11 -15.99 6.58
C ALA A 105 5.13 -15.25 5.70
N TYR A 106 5.30 -13.93 5.88
CA TYR A 106 6.34 -13.16 5.18
C TYR A 106 7.77 -13.62 5.54
N ASN A 107 8.05 -13.84 6.83
CA ASN A 107 9.32 -14.41 7.28
C ASN A 107 9.60 -15.75 6.60
N LEU A 108 8.61 -16.63 6.56
CA LEU A 108 8.72 -17.93 5.94
C LEU A 108 9.01 -17.84 4.43
N LEU A 109 8.29 -16.97 3.71
CA LEU A 109 8.52 -16.74 2.29
C LEU A 109 9.94 -16.24 2.03
N PHE A 110 10.43 -15.31 2.84
CA PHE A 110 11.78 -14.77 2.68
C PHE A 110 12.86 -15.84 2.89
N ILE A 111 12.76 -16.67 3.93
CA ILE A 111 13.76 -17.72 4.18
C ILE A 111 13.74 -18.84 3.13
N LYS A 112 12.59 -19.12 2.52
CA LYS A 112 12.55 -20.00 1.34
C LYS A 112 13.35 -19.43 0.17
N ASN A 113 13.29 -18.12 -0.07
CA ASN A 113 14.13 -17.49 -1.09
C ASN A 113 15.62 -17.55 -0.73
N ILE A 114 15.99 -17.53 0.55
CA ILE A 114 17.38 -17.77 0.99
C ILE A 114 17.80 -19.22 0.70
N ALA A 115 16.90 -20.19 0.87
CA ALA A 115 17.16 -21.56 0.45
C ALA A 115 17.44 -21.65 -1.06
N SER A 116 16.63 -20.97 -1.88
CA SER A 116 16.86 -20.85 -3.32
C SER A 116 18.22 -20.23 -3.63
N TRP A 117 18.62 -19.19 -2.88
CA TRP A 117 19.94 -18.55 -3.05
C TRP A 117 21.08 -19.52 -2.73
N LEU A 118 21.00 -20.29 -1.64
CA LEU A 118 22.01 -21.31 -1.32
C LEU A 118 22.13 -22.38 -2.42
N VAL A 119 21.01 -22.76 -3.04
CA VAL A 119 20.99 -23.72 -4.16
C VAL A 119 21.59 -23.11 -5.42
N LEU A 120 21.30 -21.84 -5.71
CA LEU A 120 21.94 -21.11 -6.83
C LEU A 120 23.47 -21.10 -6.68
N HIS A 121 23.96 -21.00 -5.44
CA HIS A 121 25.37 -21.03 -5.09
C HIS A 121 25.83 -22.41 -4.56
N GLU A 122 25.24 -23.51 -5.04
CA GLU A 122 25.49 -24.88 -4.55
C GLU A 122 26.98 -25.26 -4.54
N LYS A 123 27.76 -24.80 -5.52
CA LYS A 123 29.21 -25.06 -5.60
C LYS A 123 29.96 -24.62 -4.33
N VAL A 124 29.46 -23.59 -3.65
CA VAL A 124 30.03 -23.03 -2.42
C VAL A 124 29.37 -23.62 -1.18
N TYR A 125 28.03 -23.61 -1.11
CA TYR A 125 27.30 -23.89 0.14
C TYR A 125 26.79 -25.33 0.27
N ARG A 126 26.76 -26.10 -0.83
CA ARG A 126 26.35 -27.53 -0.87
C ARG A 126 25.13 -27.83 0.01
N PRO A 127 23.99 -27.13 -0.18
CA PRO A 127 22.87 -27.16 0.75
C PRO A 127 22.19 -28.53 0.87
N ARG A 128 22.32 -29.41 -0.14
CA ARG A 128 21.87 -30.81 -0.08
C ARG A 128 22.55 -31.61 1.03
N ILE A 129 23.79 -31.25 1.40
CA ILE A 129 24.61 -31.94 2.41
C ILE A 129 24.65 -31.18 3.74
N HIS A 130 24.60 -29.85 3.68
CA HIS A 130 24.80 -29.02 4.86
C HIS A 130 23.56 -28.23 5.28
N GLY A 131 22.47 -28.24 4.51
CA GLY A 131 21.32 -27.37 4.74
C GLY A 131 21.76 -25.91 4.81
N PHE A 132 21.46 -25.25 5.93
CA PHE A 132 21.88 -23.87 6.21
C PHE A 132 23.19 -23.76 7.00
N ARG A 133 23.87 -24.87 7.34
CA ARG A 133 25.05 -24.85 8.23
C ARG A 133 26.23 -24.06 7.67
N LEU A 134 26.34 -23.96 6.33
CA LEU A 134 27.37 -23.15 5.66
C LEU A 134 26.90 -21.72 5.34
N PHE A 135 25.69 -21.33 5.77
CA PHE A 135 25.22 -19.95 5.69
C PHE A 135 25.80 -19.11 6.84
N ASP A 136 27.13 -19.07 6.92
CA ASP A 136 27.88 -18.43 7.99
C ASP A 136 27.99 -16.90 7.80
N THR A 137 28.88 -16.25 8.58
CA THR A 137 29.09 -14.80 8.50
C THR A 137 29.56 -14.33 7.11
N ASN A 138 30.31 -15.15 6.37
CA ASN A 138 30.77 -14.79 5.03
C ASN A 138 29.63 -14.92 4.02
N ALA A 139 28.84 -15.98 4.13
CA ALA A 139 27.64 -16.17 3.30
C ALA A 139 26.61 -15.05 3.53
N PHE A 140 26.41 -14.67 4.79
CA PHE A 140 25.60 -13.51 5.16
C PHE A 140 26.10 -12.22 4.49
N LYS A 141 27.40 -11.93 4.56
CA LYS A 141 27.99 -10.74 3.92
C LYS A 141 27.82 -10.74 2.40
N ALA A 142 28.03 -11.89 1.76
CA ALA A 142 27.84 -12.04 0.31
C ALA A 142 26.39 -11.74 -0.09
N LEU A 143 25.43 -12.42 0.54
CA LEU A 143 24.00 -12.20 0.30
C LEU A 143 23.60 -10.74 0.53
N VAL A 144 24.05 -10.13 1.63
CA VAL A 144 23.68 -8.75 1.97
C VAL A 144 24.24 -7.74 0.96
N SER A 145 25.44 -7.97 0.41
CA SER A 145 25.99 -7.16 -0.69
C SER A 145 25.06 -7.22 -1.90
N GLU A 146 24.70 -8.44 -2.34
CA GLU A 146 23.79 -8.63 -3.49
C GLU A 146 22.41 -8.02 -3.24
N LEU A 147 21.83 -8.23 -2.05
CA LEU A 147 20.55 -7.64 -1.67
C LEU A 147 20.58 -6.10 -1.67
N SER A 148 21.72 -5.49 -1.35
CA SER A 148 21.86 -4.04 -1.37
C SER A 148 22.00 -3.47 -2.79
N GLU A 149 22.66 -4.22 -3.68
CA GLU A 149 22.94 -3.85 -5.07
C GLU A 149 21.71 -3.98 -5.95
N CYS A 150 21.07 -5.14 -5.92
CA CYS A 150 20.07 -5.53 -6.92
C CYS A 150 18.80 -6.14 -6.30
N GLY A 151 18.71 -6.14 -4.97
CA GLY A 151 17.56 -6.67 -4.25
C GLY A 151 17.43 -8.18 -4.38
N LEU A 152 16.30 -8.72 -3.95
CA LEU A 152 16.10 -10.17 -3.95
C LEU A 152 16.00 -10.75 -5.37
N SER A 153 15.47 -9.98 -6.33
CA SER A 153 15.33 -10.42 -7.71
C SER A 153 16.67 -10.55 -8.44
N GLY A 154 17.59 -9.62 -8.18
CA GLY A 154 18.94 -9.66 -8.70
C GLY A 154 19.83 -10.68 -7.96
N ALA A 155 19.73 -10.79 -6.63
CA ALA A 155 20.47 -11.81 -5.87
C ALA A 155 20.13 -13.23 -6.33
N LEU A 156 18.90 -13.45 -6.82
CA LEU A 156 18.46 -14.73 -7.38
C LEU A 156 18.56 -14.81 -8.92
N GLN A 157 19.23 -13.81 -9.52
CA GLN A 157 19.60 -13.73 -10.94
C GLN A 157 18.42 -13.95 -11.89
N TYR A 158 17.24 -13.38 -11.59
CA TYR A 158 16.04 -13.69 -12.40
C TYR A 158 16.15 -13.23 -13.85
N LYS A 159 16.79 -12.09 -14.11
CA LYS A 159 16.87 -11.58 -15.48
C LYS A 159 17.77 -12.48 -16.31
N GLU A 160 18.94 -12.81 -15.77
CA GLU A 160 19.95 -13.66 -16.37
C GLU A 160 19.38 -15.05 -16.63
N ARG A 161 18.72 -15.64 -15.63
CA ARG A 161 18.09 -16.96 -15.77
C ARG A 161 16.94 -16.98 -16.78
N ILE A 162 16.16 -15.90 -16.88
CA ILE A 162 15.14 -15.75 -17.94
C ILE A 162 15.80 -15.65 -19.31
N ILE A 163 16.85 -14.83 -19.46
CA ILE A 163 17.58 -14.67 -20.73
C ILE A 163 18.18 -16.01 -21.16
N CYS A 164 18.88 -16.72 -20.27
CA CYS A 164 19.44 -18.05 -20.53
C CYS A 164 18.36 -19.05 -20.96
N HIS A 165 17.23 -19.08 -20.24
CA HIS A 165 16.11 -19.97 -20.57
C HIS A 165 15.52 -19.64 -21.95
N PHE A 166 15.24 -18.37 -22.23
CA PHE A 166 14.70 -17.92 -23.51
C PHE A 166 15.66 -18.15 -24.68
N HIS A 167 16.95 -17.89 -24.47
CA HIS A 167 18.01 -18.19 -25.44
C HIS A 167 18.05 -19.69 -25.77
N SER A 168 17.98 -20.55 -24.75
CA SER A 168 17.96 -22.01 -24.94
C SER A 168 16.71 -22.52 -25.68
N LEU A 169 15.55 -21.89 -25.48
CA LEU A 169 14.30 -22.27 -26.15
C LEU A 169 14.30 -21.91 -27.63
N LEU A 170 14.95 -20.80 -27.99
CA LEU A 170 14.98 -20.31 -29.36
C LEU A 170 16.17 -20.81 -30.18
N GLU A 171 17.21 -21.33 -29.52
CA GLU A 171 18.53 -21.60 -30.14
C GLU A 171 19.02 -20.41 -30.98
N HIS A 172 18.86 -19.20 -30.41
CA HIS A 172 18.99 -17.95 -31.16
C HIS A 172 20.45 -17.68 -31.57
N PRO A 173 20.72 -17.14 -32.78
CA PRO A 173 22.09 -16.93 -33.28
C PRO A 173 22.89 -15.86 -32.53
N ILE A 174 22.22 -14.96 -31.79
CA ILE A 174 22.90 -13.96 -30.97
C ILE A 174 23.58 -14.67 -29.79
N PRO A 175 24.88 -14.44 -29.54
CA PRO A 175 25.57 -15.02 -28.40
C PRO A 175 24.93 -14.63 -27.07
N LEU A 176 24.85 -15.59 -26.14
CA LEU A 176 24.23 -15.39 -24.83
C LEU A 176 24.89 -14.22 -24.05
N ASP A 177 26.21 -14.11 -24.09
CA ASP A 177 26.95 -13.05 -23.38
C ASP A 177 26.50 -11.65 -23.84
N CYS A 178 26.25 -11.46 -25.15
CA CYS A 178 25.76 -10.19 -25.68
C CYS A 178 24.36 -9.82 -25.15
N LEU A 179 23.52 -10.81 -24.84
CA LEU A 179 22.20 -10.58 -24.25
C LEU A 179 22.28 -10.28 -22.75
N LEU A 180 23.26 -10.88 -22.06
CA LEU A 180 23.48 -10.69 -20.63
C LEU A 180 24.15 -9.34 -20.30
N ASP A 181 24.90 -8.75 -21.24
CA ASP A 181 25.55 -7.45 -21.07
C ASP A 181 24.56 -6.30 -20.85
N SER A 182 23.38 -6.35 -21.47
CA SER A 182 22.34 -5.33 -21.31
C SER A 182 20.94 -5.94 -21.17
N PRO A 183 20.58 -6.45 -19.98
CA PRO A 183 19.30 -7.12 -19.79
C PRO A 183 18.08 -6.24 -20.06
N HIS A 184 18.18 -4.92 -19.86
CA HIS A 184 17.06 -3.98 -20.06
C HIS A 184 16.88 -3.50 -21.50
N ASP A 185 17.87 -3.73 -22.36
CA ASP A 185 17.88 -3.30 -23.76
C ASP A 185 18.33 -4.46 -24.65
N LEU A 186 17.55 -5.56 -24.60
CA LEU A 186 17.77 -6.75 -25.40
C LEU A 186 17.57 -6.46 -26.89
N ASP A 187 18.25 -7.25 -27.72
CA ASP A 187 18.11 -7.15 -29.17
C ASP A 187 16.64 -7.32 -29.61
N LYS A 188 16.21 -6.45 -30.53
CA LYS A 188 14.80 -6.40 -30.97
C LYS A 188 14.38 -7.68 -31.69
N GLN A 189 15.28 -8.32 -32.44
CA GLN A 189 14.97 -9.57 -33.12
C GLN A 189 14.76 -10.69 -32.10
N PHE A 190 15.66 -10.81 -31.12
CA PHE A 190 15.52 -11.77 -30.02
C PHE A 190 14.19 -11.59 -29.26
N VAL A 191 13.85 -10.35 -28.90
CA VAL A 191 12.60 -10.04 -28.20
C VAL A 191 11.39 -10.41 -29.05
N ASN A 192 11.38 -10.08 -30.34
CA ASN A 192 10.26 -10.39 -31.23
C ASN A 192 10.06 -11.91 -31.39
N ASP A 193 11.13 -12.65 -31.61
CA ASP A 193 11.09 -14.11 -31.75
C ASP A 193 10.61 -14.77 -30.46
N MET A 194 11.04 -14.26 -29.30
CA MET A 194 10.56 -14.74 -28.02
C MET A 194 9.08 -14.42 -27.78
N VAL A 195 8.63 -13.21 -28.12
CA VAL A 195 7.21 -12.82 -28.01
C VAL A 195 6.34 -13.72 -28.87
N GLU A 196 6.79 -14.08 -30.08
CA GLU A 196 6.08 -15.00 -30.96
C GLU A 196 6.02 -16.41 -30.37
N TRP A 197 7.15 -16.94 -29.89
CA TRP A 197 7.20 -18.25 -29.23
C TRP A 197 6.28 -18.29 -28.00
N LEU A 198 6.32 -17.27 -27.13
CA LEU A 198 5.48 -17.17 -25.93
C LEU A 198 3.98 -17.17 -26.29
N ARG A 199 3.62 -16.55 -27.42
CA ARG A 199 2.25 -16.54 -27.93
C ARG A 199 1.82 -17.91 -28.44
N GLN A 200 2.67 -18.58 -29.23
CA GLN A 200 2.39 -19.90 -29.77
C GLN A 200 2.23 -20.99 -28.69
N HIS A 201 2.81 -20.77 -27.51
CA HIS A 201 2.79 -21.73 -26.39
C HIS A 201 1.86 -21.32 -25.23
N ASP A 202 0.93 -20.39 -25.47
CA ASP A 202 -0.07 -19.91 -24.49
C ASP A 202 0.54 -19.42 -23.17
N LYS A 203 1.70 -18.73 -23.23
CA LYS A 203 2.38 -18.22 -22.03
C LYS A 203 1.94 -16.83 -21.62
N TYR A 204 0.99 -16.23 -22.33
CA TYR A 204 0.36 -14.97 -21.96
C TYR A 204 -0.97 -15.16 -21.23
N ILE A 205 -1.19 -14.34 -20.21
CA ILE A 205 -2.49 -14.19 -19.55
C ILE A 205 -3.19 -12.98 -20.16
N THR A 206 -4.43 -13.19 -20.59
CA THR A 206 -5.33 -12.12 -21.02
C THR A 206 -6.18 -11.64 -19.84
N ASN A 207 -6.02 -10.40 -19.42
CA ASN A 207 -6.90 -9.80 -18.42
C ASN A 207 -8.25 -9.45 -19.05
N ARG A 208 -9.25 -10.34 -18.93
CA ARG A 208 -10.63 -10.07 -19.39
C ARG A 208 -11.44 -9.17 -18.46
N LYS A 209 -10.87 -8.74 -17.32
CA LYS A 209 -11.62 -8.03 -16.26
C LYS A 209 -12.07 -6.60 -16.61
N SER A 210 -11.82 -6.10 -17.83
CA SER A 210 -12.09 -4.69 -18.12
C SER A 210 -12.41 -4.28 -19.56
N GLY A 211 -12.77 -5.16 -20.49
CA GLY A 211 -13.23 -4.74 -21.82
C GLY A 211 -12.24 -3.94 -22.68
N VAL A 212 -11.03 -3.70 -22.17
CA VAL A 212 -9.86 -3.30 -22.95
C VAL A 212 -9.40 -4.56 -23.68
N THR A 213 -9.08 -4.41 -24.97
CA THR A 213 -8.34 -5.40 -25.75
C THR A 213 -7.25 -6.01 -24.87
N SER A 214 -7.28 -7.34 -24.73
CA SER A 214 -6.50 -8.07 -23.74
C SER A 214 -5.03 -7.66 -23.81
N LYS A 215 -4.58 -6.82 -22.87
CA LYS A 215 -3.16 -6.56 -22.73
C LYS A 215 -2.50 -7.87 -22.37
N TRP A 216 -1.71 -8.42 -23.28
CA TRP A 216 -1.02 -9.69 -23.10
C TRP A 216 0.05 -9.51 -22.05
N THR A 217 -0.14 -10.17 -20.92
CA THR A 217 0.78 -10.12 -19.77
C THR A 217 1.47 -11.45 -19.64
N LEU A 218 2.79 -11.46 -19.49
CA LEU A 218 3.53 -12.72 -19.41
C LEU A 218 3.11 -13.47 -18.15
N SER A 219 2.77 -14.75 -18.24
CA SER A 219 2.26 -15.52 -17.12
C SER A 219 3.30 -15.56 -15.98
N ARG A 220 2.95 -14.97 -14.83
CA ARG A 220 3.81 -15.02 -13.63
C ARG A 220 3.88 -16.42 -13.03
N VAL A 221 2.90 -17.27 -13.32
CA VAL A 221 2.94 -18.71 -12.98
C VAL A 221 3.98 -19.42 -13.85
N TYR A 222 4.01 -19.14 -15.15
CA TYR A 222 5.02 -19.69 -16.06
C TYR A 222 6.43 -19.22 -15.67
N LEU A 223 6.61 -17.91 -15.46
CA LEU A 223 7.88 -17.38 -14.96
C LEU A 223 8.28 -18.03 -13.63
N GLY A 224 7.31 -18.36 -12.78
CA GLY A 224 7.56 -19.04 -11.50
C GLY A 224 8.03 -20.46 -11.67
N SER A 225 7.49 -21.17 -12.66
CA SER A 225 7.92 -22.53 -12.98
C SER A 225 9.36 -22.58 -13.52
N ILE A 226 9.80 -21.58 -14.30
CA ILE A 226 11.17 -21.55 -14.84
C ILE A 226 12.18 -21.02 -13.82
N LEU A 227 11.77 -20.09 -12.95
CA LEU A 227 12.67 -19.48 -11.97
C LEU A 227 12.75 -20.26 -10.66
N GLY A 228 11.83 -21.18 -10.43
CA GLY A 228 11.76 -21.92 -9.19
C GLY A 228 11.25 -21.04 -8.04
N MET A 229 10.03 -20.46 -8.15
CA MET A 229 9.32 -19.77 -7.05
C MET A 229 7.97 -19.15 -7.42
N LYS A 230 7.22 -18.68 -6.41
CA LYS A 230 6.08 -17.79 -6.59
C LYS A 230 6.52 -16.32 -6.78
N LEU A 231 6.47 -15.81 -8.03
CA LEU A 231 6.75 -14.39 -8.37
C LEU A 231 5.71 -13.37 -7.88
N SER A 232 4.72 -13.76 -7.07
CA SER A 232 3.79 -12.77 -6.50
C SER A 232 4.54 -11.71 -5.67
N ALA A 233 5.66 -12.08 -5.02
CA ALA A 233 6.50 -11.17 -4.25
C ALA A 233 7.30 -10.17 -5.11
N THR A 234 7.72 -10.58 -6.31
CA THR A 234 8.55 -9.75 -7.22
C THR A 234 7.71 -8.81 -8.08
N SER A 235 6.37 -8.92 -8.00
CA SER A 235 5.44 -8.02 -8.68
C SER A 235 5.48 -6.58 -8.16
N SER A 236 6.21 -6.33 -7.08
CA SER A 236 6.46 -5.00 -6.50
C SER A 236 7.81 -4.39 -6.91
N ASP A 237 8.68 -5.16 -7.57
CA ASP A 237 9.98 -4.71 -8.03
C ASP A 237 9.87 -4.05 -9.41
N ASP A 238 9.94 -2.72 -9.44
CA ASP A 238 9.83 -1.95 -10.67
C ASP A 238 10.98 -2.22 -11.65
N ASN A 239 12.18 -2.55 -11.14
CA ASN A 239 13.35 -2.85 -11.96
C ASN A 239 13.15 -4.17 -12.70
N PHE A 240 12.76 -5.22 -11.97
CA PHE A 240 12.43 -6.50 -12.62
C PHE A 240 11.21 -6.37 -13.55
N ARG A 241 10.20 -5.56 -13.19
CA ARG A 241 9.04 -5.31 -14.05
C ARG A 241 9.41 -4.56 -15.33
N SER A 242 10.34 -3.61 -15.30
CA SER A 242 10.79 -2.91 -16.51
C SER A 242 11.52 -3.85 -17.46
N PHE A 243 12.29 -4.81 -16.92
CA PHE A 243 12.90 -5.89 -17.71
C PHE A 243 11.83 -6.74 -18.41
N ILE A 244 10.86 -7.27 -17.66
CA ILE A 244 9.80 -8.13 -18.20
C ILE A 244 8.94 -7.41 -19.24
N ARG A 245 8.82 -6.08 -19.16
CA ARG A 245 8.02 -5.27 -20.10
C ARG A 245 8.49 -5.41 -21.56
N GLN A 246 9.76 -5.75 -21.80
CA GLN A 246 10.26 -6.05 -23.15
C GLN A 246 9.47 -7.18 -23.83
N PHE A 247 8.97 -8.15 -23.06
CA PHE A 247 8.20 -9.30 -23.55
C PHE A 247 6.67 -9.09 -23.45
N GLU A 248 6.19 -7.89 -23.10
CA GLU A 248 4.76 -7.57 -22.91
C GLU A 248 4.31 -6.44 -23.84
N PRO A 249 4.29 -6.64 -25.17
CA PRO A 249 4.05 -5.56 -26.14
C PRO A 249 2.69 -4.87 -25.95
N GLY A 250 1.66 -5.60 -25.49
CA GLY A 250 0.33 -5.04 -25.19
C GLY A 250 0.32 -4.06 -24.01
N LEU A 251 1.41 -3.97 -23.24
CA LEU A 251 1.59 -3.06 -22.12
C LEU A 251 2.65 -1.99 -22.39
N TYR A 252 3.17 -1.88 -23.61
CA TYR A 252 4.17 -0.88 -23.97
C TYR A 252 3.63 0.55 -23.78
N HIS A 253 4.46 1.41 -23.21
CA HIS A 253 4.24 2.85 -23.12
C HIS A 253 5.60 3.54 -23.21
N PRO A 254 5.74 4.64 -23.97
CA PRO A 254 7.03 5.27 -24.21
C PRO A 254 7.71 5.79 -22.92
N HIS A 255 6.91 6.20 -21.93
CA HIS A 255 7.43 6.87 -20.73
C HIS A 255 7.11 6.20 -19.39
N LEU A 256 6.14 5.27 -19.31
CA LEU A 256 5.55 4.84 -18.04
C LEU A 256 5.58 3.33 -17.88
N LEU A 257 5.87 2.85 -16.67
CA LEU A 257 5.77 1.43 -16.35
C LEU A 257 4.32 1.05 -15.97
N LEU A 258 3.46 0.91 -16.98
CA LEU A 258 2.04 0.65 -16.77
C LEU A 258 1.78 -0.67 -16.00
N PRO A 259 0.78 -0.71 -15.10
CA PRO A 259 0.36 -1.95 -14.44
C PRO A 259 -0.30 -2.91 -15.44
N SER A 260 -0.29 -4.21 -15.11
CA SER A 260 -0.91 -5.28 -15.91
C SER A 260 -2.44 -5.17 -16.03
N SER A 261 -3.06 -4.45 -15.10
CA SER A 261 -4.46 -4.10 -15.09
C SER A 261 -4.62 -2.68 -14.57
N SER A 262 -5.49 -1.90 -15.21
CA SER A 262 -5.98 -0.63 -14.68
C SER A 262 -7.51 -0.64 -14.68
N ILE A 263 -8.10 -0.07 -13.63
CA ILE A 263 -9.55 0.14 -13.55
C ILE A 263 -9.87 1.62 -13.83
N SER A 264 -8.92 2.52 -13.60
CA SER A 264 -9.05 3.95 -13.87
C SER A 264 -8.90 4.27 -15.35
N GLU A 265 -9.54 5.36 -15.78
CA GLU A 265 -9.48 5.87 -17.14
C GLU A 265 -8.05 6.27 -17.55
N TYR A 266 -7.31 6.90 -16.63
CA TYR A 266 -5.91 7.30 -16.83
C TYR A 266 -4.96 6.56 -15.88
N PRO A 267 -3.68 6.44 -16.24
CA PRO A 267 -2.62 6.10 -15.30
C PRO A 267 -2.64 7.03 -14.06
N SER A 268 -2.39 6.48 -12.87
CA SER A 268 -2.23 7.29 -11.66
C SER A 268 -0.91 8.06 -11.66
N GLN A 269 -0.91 9.23 -11.03
CA GLN A 269 0.28 10.02 -10.70
C GLN A 269 1.39 9.21 -10.02
N ASN A 270 1.02 8.14 -9.30
CA ASN A 270 1.95 7.26 -8.60
C ASN A 270 2.64 6.22 -9.50
N ILE A 271 2.30 6.17 -10.79
CA ILE A 271 3.00 5.31 -11.76
C ILE A 271 4.36 5.91 -12.10
N ILE A 272 5.39 5.09 -11.90
CA ILE A 272 6.78 5.44 -12.15
C ILE A 272 7.10 5.49 -13.64
N GLU A 273 8.00 6.40 -14.00
CA GLU A 273 8.59 6.46 -15.34
C GLU A 273 9.46 5.22 -15.62
N LEU A 274 9.51 4.79 -16.88
CA LEU A 274 10.23 3.57 -17.27
C LEU A 274 11.74 3.70 -17.03
N THR A 275 12.33 4.86 -17.33
CA THR A 275 13.75 5.16 -17.09
C THR A 275 14.07 5.07 -15.59
N LYS A 276 13.28 5.74 -14.76
CA LYS A 276 13.42 5.69 -13.29
C LYS A 276 13.24 4.30 -12.72
N ALA A 277 12.40 3.45 -13.31
CA ALA A 277 12.21 2.07 -12.88
C ALA A 277 13.44 1.19 -13.13
N ARG A 278 14.12 1.36 -14.28
CA ARG A 278 15.30 0.59 -14.68
C ARG A 278 16.51 0.78 -13.76
N GLU A 279 16.59 1.95 -13.15
CA GLU A 279 17.71 2.37 -12.29
C GLU A 279 17.31 2.44 -10.81
N LYS A 280 16.06 2.06 -10.48
CA LYS A 280 15.51 2.20 -9.13
C LYS A 280 16.33 1.37 -8.12
N PRO A 281 17.06 2.01 -7.19
CA PRO A 281 17.83 1.26 -6.21
C PRO A 281 16.91 0.63 -5.15
N VAL A 282 17.45 -0.33 -4.41
CA VAL A 282 16.71 -1.03 -3.35
C VAL A 282 16.32 -0.06 -2.24
N SER A 283 15.04 -0.10 -1.84
CA SER A 283 14.56 0.71 -0.72
C SER A 283 15.28 0.34 0.58
N GLN A 284 15.85 1.32 1.27
CA GLN A 284 16.43 1.13 2.61
C GLN A 284 15.45 0.48 3.58
N GLY A 285 14.16 0.83 3.50
CA GLY A 285 13.12 0.22 4.34
C GLY A 285 12.92 -1.27 4.04
N ASN A 286 12.91 -1.65 2.76
CA ASN A 286 12.82 -3.05 2.36
C ASN A 286 14.08 -3.82 2.77
N PHE A 287 15.26 -3.25 2.55
CA PHE A 287 16.54 -3.85 2.95
C PHE A 287 16.61 -4.06 4.47
N THR A 288 16.19 -3.06 5.26
CA THR A 288 16.12 -3.18 6.73
C THR A 288 15.14 -4.29 7.16
N ASP A 289 14.01 -4.43 6.47
CA ASP A 289 13.05 -5.50 6.74
C ASP A 289 13.62 -6.89 6.41
N GLN A 290 14.39 -7.00 5.32
CA GLN A 290 15.12 -8.23 4.96
C GLN A 290 16.19 -8.59 6.02
N LEU A 291 16.93 -7.60 6.53
CA LEU A 291 17.86 -7.81 7.64
C LEU A 291 17.15 -8.26 8.92
N GLU A 292 15.95 -7.76 9.18
CA GLU A 292 15.11 -8.23 10.29
C GLU A 292 14.71 -9.70 10.11
N HIS A 293 14.36 -10.12 8.89
CA HIS A 293 14.08 -11.52 8.60
C HIS A 293 15.31 -12.41 8.81
N LEU A 294 16.49 -11.97 8.36
CA LEU A 294 17.75 -12.68 8.60
C LEU A 294 18.10 -12.76 10.08
N ALA A 295 17.89 -11.68 10.85
CA ALA A 295 18.13 -11.67 12.28
C ALA A 295 17.22 -12.66 13.02
N ASN A 296 15.94 -12.71 12.64
CA ASN A 296 15.00 -13.70 13.15
C ASN A 296 15.39 -15.13 12.76
N PHE A 297 15.97 -15.33 11.58
CA PHE A 297 16.51 -16.62 11.16
C PHE A 297 17.68 -17.07 12.05
N PHE A 298 18.74 -16.27 12.15
CA PHE A 298 19.92 -16.62 12.93
C PHE A 298 19.67 -16.72 14.44
N SER A 299 18.70 -15.96 14.97
CA SER A 299 18.25 -16.13 16.37
C SER A 299 17.70 -17.53 16.63
N GLY A 300 17.23 -18.24 15.58
CA GLY A 300 16.86 -19.65 15.63
C GLY A 300 18.00 -20.61 16.01
N HIS A 301 19.27 -20.18 15.96
CA HIS A 301 20.40 -20.95 16.49
C HIS A 301 20.19 -21.37 17.95
N SER A 302 19.54 -20.52 18.76
CA SER A 302 19.20 -20.85 20.15
C SER A 302 18.28 -22.06 20.31
N ALA A 303 17.42 -22.33 19.31
CA ALA A 303 16.46 -23.43 19.33
C ALA A 303 16.95 -24.66 18.55
N ILE A 304 17.66 -24.46 17.43
CA ILE A 304 18.17 -25.53 16.56
C ILE A 304 19.63 -25.29 16.17
N PRO A 305 20.58 -25.34 17.14
CA PRO A 305 21.98 -24.96 16.92
C PRO A 305 22.72 -25.88 15.94
N SER A 306 22.24 -27.10 15.75
CA SER A 306 22.79 -28.04 14.75
C SER A 306 22.46 -27.65 13.32
N ASP A 307 21.41 -26.87 13.09
CA ASP A 307 20.84 -26.65 11.75
C ASP A 307 21.07 -25.20 11.26
N ILE A 308 21.07 -24.24 12.19
CA ILE A 308 21.30 -22.81 11.91
C ILE A 308 22.64 -22.38 12.53
N PRO A 309 23.55 -21.71 11.80
CA PRO A 309 24.82 -21.24 12.35
C PRO A 309 24.67 -20.03 13.27
N ALA A 310 25.62 -19.85 14.19
CA ALA A 310 25.66 -18.71 15.10
C ALA A 310 26.18 -17.45 14.39
N VAL A 311 25.28 -16.62 13.88
CA VAL A 311 25.61 -15.32 13.25
C VAL A 311 24.87 -14.21 13.99
N THR A 312 25.60 -13.17 14.39
CA THR A 312 25.03 -11.98 15.02
C THR A 312 24.98 -10.85 14.00
N ILE A 313 23.80 -10.22 13.85
CA ILE A 313 23.59 -9.13 12.90
C ILE A 313 23.46 -7.81 13.67
N ASP A 314 24.44 -6.93 13.51
CA ASP A 314 24.26 -5.50 13.82
C ASP A 314 23.59 -4.81 12.63
N LYS A 315 22.25 -4.78 12.66
CA LYS A 315 21.44 -4.18 11.59
C LYS A 315 21.80 -2.72 11.33
N LYS A 316 22.12 -1.94 12.38
CA LYS A 316 22.42 -0.50 12.23
C LYS A 316 23.73 -0.32 11.48
N SER A 317 24.76 -1.07 11.87
CA SER A 317 26.06 -1.06 11.21
C SER A 317 25.97 -1.50 9.75
N VAL A 318 25.25 -2.59 9.48
CA VAL A 318 25.06 -3.10 8.11
C VAL A 318 24.31 -2.08 7.23
N VAL A 319 23.22 -1.48 7.71
CA VAL A 319 22.50 -0.44 6.96
C VAL A 319 23.38 0.78 6.71
N ALA A 320 24.23 1.16 7.67
CA ALA A 320 25.16 2.28 7.50
C ALA A 320 26.20 1.98 6.40
N GLN A 321 26.74 0.75 6.35
CA GLN A 321 27.71 0.33 5.35
C GLN A 321 27.20 0.49 3.91
N PHE A 322 25.96 0.03 3.65
CA PHE A 322 25.39 0.01 2.29
C PHE A 322 24.56 1.24 1.94
N ARG A 323 24.52 2.26 2.81
CA ARG A 323 23.61 3.40 2.67
C ARG A 323 23.73 4.13 1.33
N HIS A 324 24.95 4.26 0.80
CA HIS A 324 25.23 4.93 -0.47
C HIS A 324 24.64 4.21 -1.69
N MET A 325 24.26 2.93 -1.56
CA MET A 325 23.65 2.11 -2.62
C MET A 325 22.14 2.02 -2.49
N LEU A 326 21.61 2.30 -1.30
CA LEU A 326 20.20 2.14 -0.99
C LEU A 326 19.41 3.41 -1.30
N ARG A 327 18.25 3.22 -1.93
CA ARG A 327 17.28 4.30 -2.12
C ARG A 327 16.65 4.64 -0.78
N ARG A 328 16.62 5.93 -0.47
CA ARG A 328 15.88 6.45 0.68
C ARG A 328 14.40 6.10 0.65
N PRO A 329 13.76 6.03 1.83
CA PRO A 329 12.31 6.08 1.92
C PRO A 329 11.79 7.33 1.19
N SER A 330 10.95 7.14 0.17
CA SER A 330 10.32 8.26 -0.53
C SER A 330 9.13 8.77 0.29
N HIS A 331 8.98 10.09 0.35
CA HIS A 331 7.86 10.72 1.03
C HIS A 331 6.55 10.56 0.26
N THR A 332 5.44 10.65 1.00
CA THR A 332 4.12 10.69 0.36
C THR A 332 3.99 12.02 -0.38
N PRO A 333 3.59 12.01 -1.67
CA PRO A 333 3.43 13.24 -2.42
C PRO A 333 2.30 14.09 -1.84
N LEU A 334 2.48 15.41 -1.88
CA LEU A 334 1.46 16.37 -1.47
C LEU A 334 0.49 16.60 -2.64
N ILE A 335 -0.81 16.51 -2.37
CA ILE A 335 -1.86 16.85 -3.34
C ILE A 335 -1.74 18.33 -3.71
N PRO A 336 -1.69 18.69 -5.02
CA PRO A 336 -1.71 20.09 -5.43
C PRO A 336 -2.95 20.81 -4.89
N LEU A 337 -2.76 22.04 -4.41
CA LEU A 337 -3.79 22.82 -3.72
C LEU A 337 -5.07 22.95 -4.54
N SER A 338 -4.96 23.32 -5.82
CA SER A 338 -6.12 23.49 -6.69
C SER A 338 -6.86 22.16 -6.93
N ILE A 339 -6.12 21.06 -7.07
CA ILE A 339 -6.72 19.72 -7.24
C ILE A 339 -7.43 19.30 -5.95
N GLY A 340 -6.79 19.46 -4.80
CA GLY A 340 -7.39 19.12 -3.50
C GLY A 340 -8.70 19.88 -3.25
N LEU A 341 -8.71 21.20 -3.51
CA LEU A 341 -9.91 22.03 -3.37
C LEU A 341 -11.00 21.69 -4.39
N GLN A 342 -10.63 21.44 -5.65
CA GLN A 342 -11.57 20.99 -6.69
C GLN A 342 -12.27 19.69 -6.29
N VAL A 343 -11.48 18.71 -5.82
CA VAL A 343 -11.96 17.39 -5.41
C VAL A 343 -12.90 17.50 -4.20
N ILE A 344 -12.55 18.33 -3.21
CA ILE A 344 -13.41 18.59 -2.04
C ILE A 344 -14.73 19.24 -2.48
N ASN A 345 -14.68 20.28 -3.30
CA ASN A 345 -15.86 21.00 -3.76
C ASN A 345 -16.83 20.08 -4.53
N ALA A 346 -16.31 19.31 -5.48
CA ALA A 346 -17.12 18.37 -6.24
C ALA A 346 -17.68 17.25 -5.34
N ALA A 347 -16.93 16.80 -4.33
CA ALA A 347 -17.42 15.77 -3.42
C ALA A 347 -18.56 16.29 -2.54
N CYS A 348 -18.48 17.54 -2.07
CA CYS A 348 -19.56 18.23 -1.37
C CYS A 348 -20.84 18.27 -2.23
N GLU A 349 -20.72 18.67 -3.50
CA GLU A 349 -21.85 18.68 -4.43
C GLU A 349 -22.47 17.27 -4.58
N TRP A 350 -21.65 16.24 -4.77
CA TRP A 350 -22.13 14.86 -4.89
C TRP A 350 -22.90 14.38 -3.66
N ILE A 351 -22.44 14.76 -2.46
CA ILE A 351 -23.08 14.36 -1.20
C ILE A 351 -24.39 15.12 -0.99
N LEU A 352 -24.41 16.43 -1.25
CA LEU A 352 -25.55 17.29 -0.94
C LEU A 352 -26.65 17.23 -2.00
N VAL A 353 -26.27 17.22 -3.29
CA VAL A 353 -27.20 17.34 -4.42
C VAL A 353 -27.63 15.96 -4.93
N TYR A 354 -26.68 15.04 -5.11
CA TYR A 354 -26.93 13.73 -5.74
C TYR A 354 -27.13 12.59 -4.73
N GLY A 355 -26.56 12.72 -3.53
CA GLY A 355 -26.34 11.60 -2.62
C GLY A 355 -27.58 10.84 -2.18
N LYS A 356 -28.66 11.55 -1.80
CA LYS A 356 -29.93 10.91 -1.40
C LYS A 356 -30.48 10.03 -2.53
N SER A 357 -30.54 10.59 -3.73
CA SER A 357 -31.12 9.97 -4.91
C SER A 357 -30.29 8.77 -5.38
N ILE A 358 -28.96 8.87 -5.31
CA ILE A 358 -28.05 7.75 -5.60
C ILE A 358 -28.24 6.60 -4.60
N VAL A 359 -28.36 6.90 -3.29
CA VAL A 359 -28.60 5.90 -2.25
C VAL A 359 -29.92 5.17 -2.47
N GLU A 360 -31.00 5.90 -2.72
CA GLU A 360 -32.33 5.34 -2.99
C GLU A 360 -32.32 4.46 -4.25
N ALA A 361 -31.69 4.91 -5.32
CA ALA A 361 -31.53 4.15 -6.55
C ALA A 361 -30.71 2.86 -6.33
N ALA A 362 -29.61 2.93 -5.57
CA ALA A 362 -28.80 1.76 -5.26
C ALA A 362 -29.59 0.68 -4.51
N ILE A 363 -30.37 1.09 -3.49
CA ILE A 363 -31.21 0.17 -2.70
C ILE A 363 -32.29 -0.45 -3.59
N TYR A 364 -32.98 0.37 -4.39
CA TYR A 364 -34.01 -0.10 -5.32
C TYR A 364 -33.45 -1.13 -6.30
N TYR A 365 -32.35 -0.81 -6.97
CA TYR A 365 -31.75 -1.69 -7.97
C TYR A 365 -31.12 -2.95 -7.39
N SER A 366 -30.67 -2.94 -6.13
CA SER A 366 -30.26 -4.14 -5.42
C SER A 366 -31.44 -5.05 -5.11
N LYS A 367 -32.57 -4.50 -4.65
CA LYS A 367 -33.79 -5.29 -4.41
C LYS A 367 -34.31 -5.93 -5.70
N GLU A 368 -34.46 -5.13 -6.75
CA GLU A 368 -34.85 -5.62 -8.09
C GLU A 368 -33.87 -6.69 -8.60
N SER A 369 -32.57 -6.53 -8.33
CA SER A 369 -31.57 -7.50 -8.74
C SER A 369 -31.78 -8.87 -8.11
N VAL A 370 -32.08 -8.91 -6.80
CA VAL A 370 -32.39 -10.14 -6.06
C VAL A 370 -33.68 -10.77 -6.59
N ASP A 371 -34.75 -9.98 -6.74
CA ASP A 371 -36.05 -10.46 -7.21
C ASP A 371 -35.96 -11.04 -8.63
N ILE A 372 -35.31 -10.33 -9.56
CA ILE A 372 -35.11 -10.79 -10.95
C ILE A 372 -34.22 -12.03 -10.99
N SER A 373 -33.13 -12.08 -10.21
CA SER A 373 -32.24 -13.24 -10.19
C SER A 373 -32.85 -14.48 -9.54
N SER A 374 -33.88 -14.32 -8.70
CA SER A 374 -34.63 -15.46 -8.14
C SER A 374 -35.57 -16.14 -9.15
N THR A 375 -35.95 -15.43 -10.22
CA THR A 375 -36.97 -15.86 -11.19
C THR A 375 -36.43 -16.14 -12.59
N HIS A 376 -35.20 -15.72 -12.88
CA HIS A 376 -34.59 -15.81 -14.21
C HIS A 376 -33.22 -16.50 -14.16
N ASP A 377 -32.83 -17.18 -15.24
CA ASP A 377 -31.44 -17.61 -15.42
C ASP A 377 -30.49 -16.40 -15.59
N ILE A 378 -29.19 -16.67 -15.55
CA ILE A 378 -28.14 -15.63 -15.59
C ILE A 378 -28.27 -14.70 -16.80
N TYR A 379 -28.60 -15.23 -17.99
CA TYR A 379 -28.66 -14.45 -19.23
C TYR A 379 -29.93 -13.62 -19.30
N ALA A 380 -31.07 -14.22 -18.98
CA ALA A 380 -32.36 -13.52 -18.95
C ALA A 380 -32.40 -12.44 -17.86
N SER A 381 -31.75 -12.71 -16.71
CA SER A 381 -31.65 -11.78 -15.58
C SER A 381 -30.93 -10.48 -15.97
N GLY A 382 -29.85 -10.55 -16.76
CA GLY A 382 -29.14 -9.36 -17.22
C GLY A 382 -29.99 -8.44 -18.11
N THR A 383 -30.78 -9.03 -19.01
CA THR A 383 -31.69 -8.29 -19.90
C THR A 383 -32.83 -7.66 -19.11
N ALA A 384 -33.45 -8.40 -18.20
CA ALA A 384 -34.53 -7.91 -17.36
C ALA A 384 -34.09 -6.72 -16.48
N LYS A 385 -32.90 -6.80 -15.87
CA LYS A 385 -32.32 -5.68 -15.07
C LYS A 385 -32.11 -4.42 -15.91
N GLN A 386 -31.59 -4.56 -17.13
CA GLN A 386 -31.40 -3.41 -18.03
C GLN A 386 -32.74 -2.80 -18.46
N GLN A 387 -33.79 -3.60 -18.68
CA GLN A 387 -35.12 -3.09 -19.01
C GLN A 387 -35.75 -2.36 -17.82
N SER A 388 -35.70 -2.94 -16.61
CA SER A 388 -36.14 -2.29 -15.38
C SER A 388 -35.44 -0.94 -15.19
N PHE A 389 -34.12 -0.89 -15.41
CA PHE A 389 -33.35 0.36 -15.41
C PHE A 389 -33.89 1.41 -16.39
N LEU A 390 -34.11 1.06 -17.66
CA LEU A 390 -34.59 2.01 -18.66
C LEU A 390 -35.95 2.63 -18.34
N ILE A 391 -36.83 1.87 -17.66
CA ILE A 391 -38.17 2.32 -17.26
C ILE A 391 -38.10 3.22 -16.01
N THR A 392 -37.13 2.99 -15.13
CA THR A 392 -37.10 3.58 -13.78
C THR A 392 -36.09 4.72 -13.62
N ARG A 393 -35.09 4.84 -14.51
CA ARG A 393 -33.95 5.77 -14.40
C ARG A 393 -34.29 7.24 -14.13
N ASP A 394 -35.47 7.71 -14.54
CA ASP A 394 -35.89 9.11 -14.37
C ASP A 394 -36.68 9.38 -13.06
N GLN A 395 -36.84 8.37 -12.19
CA GLN A 395 -37.55 8.50 -10.92
C GLN A 395 -36.76 9.27 -9.86
N TRP A 396 -35.42 9.28 -9.96
CA TRP A 396 -34.55 9.86 -8.95
C TRP A 396 -34.10 11.27 -9.35
N LEU A 397 -34.68 12.26 -8.66
CA LEU A 397 -34.39 13.67 -8.89
C LEU A 397 -33.34 14.20 -7.92
N THR A 398 -32.54 15.18 -8.34
CA THR A 398 -31.57 15.87 -7.49
C THR A 398 -32.25 16.60 -6.33
N THR A 399 -31.51 16.73 -5.22
CA THR A 399 -31.94 17.58 -4.12
C THR A 399 -31.75 19.06 -4.52
N PRO A 400 -32.78 19.91 -4.43
CA PRO A 400 -32.64 21.34 -4.71
C PRO A 400 -31.60 21.98 -3.80
N LEU A 401 -30.69 22.75 -4.39
CA LEU A 401 -29.73 23.57 -3.67
C LEU A 401 -29.74 24.98 -4.28
N ASP A 402 -29.81 26.00 -3.44
CA ASP A 402 -29.79 27.42 -3.85
C ASP A 402 -30.81 27.79 -4.95
N GLY A 403 -32.01 27.19 -4.89
CA GLY A 403 -33.09 27.47 -5.83
C GLY A 403 -32.97 26.78 -7.20
N THR A 404 -32.00 25.87 -7.37
CA THR A 404 -31.93 25.04 -8.58
C THR A 404 -33.09 24.03 -8.62
N PRO A 405 -33.78 23.87 -9.78
CA PRO A 405 -34.88 22.93 -9.88
C PRO A 405 -34.36 21.48 -9.82
N PRO A 406 -35.14 20.55 -9.23
CA PRO A 406 -34.82 19.13 -9.29
C PRO A 406 -34.72 18.65 -10.74
N VAL A 407 -33.63 17.97 -11.07
CA VAL A 407 -33.42 17.31 -12.38
C VAL A 407 -33.12 15.84 -12.16
N SER A 408 -33.35 15.00 -13.17
CA SER A 408 -33.04 13.57 -13.07
C SER A 408 -31.53 13.34 -12.89
N ILE A 409 -31.12 12.49 -11.94
CA ILE A 409 -29.70 12.11 -11.78
C ILE A 409 -29.19 11.38 -13.03
N HIS A 410 -30.09 10.69 -13.72
CA HIS A 410 -29.78 10.00 -14.97
C HIS A 410 -29.31 10.97 -16.06
N SER A 411 -29.95 12.13 -16.19
CA SER A 411 -29.59 13.10 -17.22
C SER A 411 -28.34 13.91 -16.86
N ILE A 412 -28.20 14.35 -15.60
CA ILE A 412 -27.07 15.21 -15.20
C ILE A 412 -25.75 14.43 -15.07
N LEU A 413 -25.81 13.15 -14.69
CA LEU A 413 -24.62 12.28 -14.57
C LEU A 413 -24.41 11.38 -15.80
N ASP A 414 -25.20 11.59 -16.86
CA ASP A 414 -25.13 10.86 -18.14
C ASP A 414 -25.10 9.32 -17.96
N ILE A 415 -26.12 8.79 -17.26
CA ILE A 415 -26.19 7.38 -16.87
C ILE A 415 -26.80 6.55 -18.00
N THR A 416 -26.01 6.03 -18.91
CA THR A 416 -26.57 5.34 -20.09
C THR A 416 -27.00 3.89 -19.82
N HIS A 417 -26.44 3.23 -18.80
CA HIS A 417 -26.62 1.79 -18.56
C HIS A 417 -26.77 1.41 -17.09
N TYR A 418 -27.32 0.22 -16.84
CA TYR A 418 -27.41 -0.36 -15.49
C TYR A 418 -26.04 -0.72 -14.92
N ASP A 419 -25.21 -1.44 -15.69
CA ASP A 419 -23.86 -1.88 -15.29
C ASP A 419 -22.90 -1.89 -16.49
N VAL A 420 -21.61 -2.08 -16.23
CA VAL A 420 -20.52 -2.14 -17.21
C VAL A 420 -20.72 -3.33 -18.16
N LYS A 421 -20.85 -3.03 -19.46
CA LYS A 421 -20.82 -4.03 -20.53
C LYS A 421 -19.38 -4.46 -20.83
N VAL A 422 -19.23 -5.70 -21.29
CA VAL A 422 -17.91 -6.33 -21.57
C VAL A 422 -17.10 -5.59 -22.63
N ASN A 423 -17.73 -4.79 -23.52
CA ASN A 423 -17.06 -4.12 -24.65
C ASN A 423 -16.87 -2.61 -24.47
N MET A 424 -17.21 -2.04 -23.30
CA MET A 424 -17.03 -0.59 -23.07
C MET A 424 -15.56 -0.25 -22.84
N SER A 425 -15.07 0.79 -23.51
CA SER A 425 -13.68 1.27 -23.45
C SER A 425 -13.61 2.75 -23.05
N GLY A 426 -12.51 3.17 -22.42
CA GLY A 426 -12.29 4.57 -22.05
C GLY A 426 -13.39 5.16 -21.14
N SER A 427 -13.83 6.38 -21.46
CA SER A 427 -14.84 7.14 -20.72
C SER A 427 -16.22 6.47 -20.69
N GLU A 428 -16.58 5.65 -21.69
CA GLU A 428 -17.87 4.93 -21.72
C GLU A 428 -18.08 4.03 -20.50
N ARG A 429 -16.99 3.61 -19.85
CA ARG A 429 -17.00 2.65 -18.73
C ARG A 429 -17.57 3.25 -17.44
N ILE A 430 -17.61 4.58 -17.33
CA ILE A 430 -18.15 5.23 -16.13
C ILE A 430 -19.62 5.62 -16.28
N HIS A 431 -20.19 5.67 -17.49
CA HIS A 431 -21.58 6.08 -17.75
C HIS A 431 -22.63 5.00 -17.42
N ASN A 432 -22.57 4.44 -16.22
CA ASN A 432 -23.52 3.43 -15.73
C ASN A 432 -23.84 3.60 -14.24
N MET A 433 -25.00 3.10 -13.83
CA MET A 433 -25.50 3.30 -12.48
C MET A 433 -24.55 2.74 -11.42
N ARG A 434 -23.91 1.60 -11.68
CA ARG A 434 -22.89 1.04 -10.77
C ARG A 434 -21.71 2.00 -10.55
N SER A 435 -21.23 2.62 -11.61
CA SER A 435 -20.10 3.55 -11.54
C SER A 435 -20.49 4.85 -10.85
N VAL A 436 -21.74 5.31 -10.98
CA VAL A 436 -22.30 6.40 -10.17
C VAL A 436 -22.30 6.05 -8.69
N VAL A 437 -22.78 4.86 -8.30
CA VAL A 437 -22.73 4.41 -6.89
C VAL A 437 -21.29 4.38 -6.38
N LYS A 438 -20.35 3.85 -7.16
CA LYS A 438 -18.92 3.87 -6.81
C LYS A 438 -18.36 5.28 -6.68
N ALA A 439 -18.69 6.18 -7.61
CA ALA A 439 -18.24 7.57 -7.56
C ALA A 439 -18.81 8.30 -6.33
N PHE A 440 -20.06 8.06 -5.97
CA PHE A 440 -20.65 8.58 -4.73
C PHE A 440 -19.92 8.06 -3.48
N VAL A 441 -19.66 6.75 -3.41
CA VAL A 441 -18.86 6.18 -2.32
C VAL A 441 -17.45 6.79 -2.28
N GLY A 442 -16.84 7.03 -3.44
CA GLY A 442 -15.56 7.72 -3.58
C GLY A 442 -15.58 9.16 -3.08
N ALA A 443 -16.64 9.91 -3.38
CA ALA A 443 -16.86 11.26 -2.88
C ALA A 443 -16.96 11.28 -1.35
N CYS A 444 -17.74 10.35 -0.77
CA CYS A 444 -17.83 10.18 0.69
C CYS A 444 -16.46 9.85 1.31
N ALA A 445 -15.70 8.92 0.72
CA ALA A 445 -14.37 8.54 1.20
C ALA A 445 -13.40 9.73 1.15
N ILE A 446 -13.44 10.54 0.09
CA ILE A 446 -12.68 11.78 -0.04
C ILE A 446 -13.04 12.76 1.07
N ILE A 447 -14.32 13.05 1.31
CA ILE A 447 -14.72 14.02 2.34
C ILE A 447 -14.36 13.52 3.74
N ILE A 448 -14.53 12.23 4.04
CA ILE A 448 -14.14 11.67 5.33
C ILE A 448 -12.61 11.75 5.51
N GLY A 449 -11.83 11.35 4.49
CA GLY A 449 -10.36 11.32 4.56
C GLY A 449 -9.67 12.68 4.46
N MET A 450 -10.27 13.64 3.75
CA MET A 450 -9.75 15.02 3.63
C MET A 450 -10.16 15.90 4.80
N MET A 451 -11.24 15.60 5.53
CA MET A 451 -11.69 16.38 6.69
C MET A 451 -11.26 15.77 8.03
N LYS A 452 -10.81 14.51 8.03
CA LYS A 452 -10.23 13.85 9.20
C LYS A 452 -8.97 13.06 8.81
N PRO A 453 -7.80 13.34 9.43
CA PRO A 453 -6.52 12.73 9.06
C PRO A 453 -6.43 11.26 9.50
N LEU A 454 -7.04 10.36 8.73
CA LEU A 454 -7.07 8.89 8.95
C LEU A 454 -5.92 8.17 8.23
N ARG A 455 -5.64 6.93 8.63
CA ARG A 455 -4.85 5.97 7.82
C ARG A 455 -5.77 5.16 6.89
N LEU A 456 -5.21 4.55 5.84
CA LEU A 456 -5.98 3.78 4.86
C LEU A 456 -6.83 2.70 5.52
N SER A 457 -6.24 1.86 6.38
CA SER A 457 -6.96 0.81 7.10
C SER A 457 -8.00 1.38 8.06
N GLU A 458 -7.74 2.52 8.69
CA GLU A 458 -8.68 3.17 9.61
C GLU A 458 -9.92 3.70 8.86
N LEU A 459 -9.75 4.20 7.63
CA LEU A 459 -10.85 4.62 6.78
C LEU A 459 -11.61 3.41 6.22
N ALA A 460 -10.91 2.49 5.55
CA ALA A 460 -11.55 1.39 4.83
C ALA A 460 -12.39 0.48 5.75
N TYR A 461 -11.93 0.25 6.98
CA TYR A 461 -12.59 -0.61 7.96
C TYR A 461 -13.40 0.17 9.02
N LEU A 462 -13.82 1.41 8.72
CA LEU A 462 -14.77 2.11 9.59
C LEU A 462 -16.02 1.26 9.82
N GLN A 463 -16.40 1.11 11.08
CA GLN A 463 -17.65 0.45 11.46
C GLN A 463 -18.84 1.31 11.03
N ARG A 464 -19.97 0.68 10.74
CA ARG A 464 -21.20 1.37 10.34
C ARG A 464 -21.68 2.32 11.42
N ALA A 465 -21.65 1.88 12.68
CA ALA A 465 -21.98 2.69 13.84
C ALA A 465 -20.84 3.63 14.28
N CYS A 466 -20.06 4.19 13.35
CA CYS A 466 -18.94 5.08 13.67
C CYS A 466 -19.34 6.53 13.99
N LEU A 467 -20.59 6.94 13.74
CA LEU A 467 -21.05 8.29 14.06
C LEU A 467 -21.52 8.35 15.52
N GLY A 468 -20.83 9.13 16.35
CA GLY A 468 -21.23 9.40 17.73
C GLY A 468 -22.41 10.36 17.82
N ASN A 469 -23.24 10.21 18.86
CA ASN A 469 -24.46 11.01 19.04
C ASN A 469 -24.16 12.50 19.24
N GLU A 470 -24.90 13.32 18.49
CA GLU A 470 -25.12 14.74 18.78
C GLU A 470 -25.94 14.84 20.08
N ASN A 471 -25.28 15.14 21.20
CA ASN A 471 -26.02 15.68 22.34
C ASN A 471 -26.24 17.16 22.05
N ASP A 472 -27.50 17.58 21.96
CA ASP A 472 -28.03 18.94 21.77
C ASP A 472 -26.97 20.08 21.69
N GLY A 473 -26.37 20.27 20.50
CA GLY A 473 -25.51 21.41 20.17
C GLY A 473 -24.00 21.13 20.05
N ASP A 474 -23.51 19.93 20.39
CA ASP A 474 -22.07 19.66 20.52
C ASP A 474 -21.35 19.22 19.21
N GLY A 475 -22.04 19.19 18.07
CA GLY A 475 -21.46 18.79 16.77
C GLY A 475 -21.30 17.28 16.59
N SER A 476 -20.81 16.85 15.42
CA SER A 476 -20.73 15.44 15.05
C SER A 476 -19.34 14.84 15.29
N PHE A 477 -19.30 13.56 15.67
CA PHE A 477 -18.09 12.86 16.10
C PHE A 477 -17.88 11.54 15.35
N LEU A 478 -16.64 11.24 14.94
CA LEU A 478 -16.25 9.98 14.30
C LEU A 478 -15.45 9.11 15.27
N GLN A 479 -16.06 7.98 15.62
CA GLN A 479 -15.45 6.90 16.36
C GLN A 479 -14.77 5.90 15.41
N HIS A 480 -13.51 5.56 15.67
CA HIS A 480 -12.79 4.55 14.89
C HIS A 480 -11.72 3.83 15.72
N GLU A 481 -11.30 2.66 15.26
CA GLU A 481 -10.12 1.99 15.78
C GLU A 481 -8.85 2.72 15.32
N GLN A 482 -7.95 2.99 16.27
CA GLN A 482 -6.68 3.65 16.00
C GLN A 482 -5.65 2.60 15.56
N GLY A 483 -5.18 2.70 14.31
CA GLY A 483 -4.13 1.84 13.78
C GLY A 483 -2.84 1.93 14.60
N LYS A 484 -2.13 0.80 14.76
CA LYS A 484 -0.85 0.70 15.49
C LYS A 484 -0.91 1.12 16.97
N SER A 485 -2.09 1.13 17.58
CA SER A 485 -2.25 1.38 19.01
C SER A 485 -2.40 0.06 19.77
N GLY A 486 -1.96 0.07 21.04
CA GLY A 486 -2.07 -1.04 21.99
C GLY A 486 -0.96 -2.11 21.92
N PRO A 487 -0.61 -2.75 23.05
CA PRO A 487 0.23 -3.95 23.04
C PRO A 487 -0.53 -5.11 22.38
N LYS A 488 0.17 -5.98 21.66
CA LYS A 488 -0.35 -7.29 21.21
C LYS A 488 -1.50 -7.27 20.19
N GLY A 489 -1.73 -6.14 19.49
CA GLY A 489 -2.70 -6.06 18.39
C GLY A 489 -4.13 -5.69 18.79
N GLU A 490 -4.35 -5.24 20.03
CA GLU A 490 -5.61 -4.63 20.45
C GLU A 490 -5.60 -3.14 20.15
N HIS A 491 -6.45 -2.68 19.24
CA HIS A 491 -6.52 -1.29 18.83
C HIS A 491 -7.40 -0.49 19.80
N ASN A 492 -6.93 0.69 20.21
CA ASN A 492 -7.74 1.64 20.98
C ASN A 492 -8.85 2.21 20.10
N ILE A 493 -10.06 2.32 20.64
CA ILE A 493 -11.14 3.06 20.03
C ILE A 493 -10.99 4.54 20.40
N VAL A 494 -11.02 5.42 19.42
CA VAL A 494 -10.89 6.88 19.58
C VAL A 494 -12.08 7.58 18.95
N ASP A 495 -12.45 8.72 19.52
CA ASP A 495 -13.56 9.54 19.03
C ASP A 495 -13.10 10.99 18.77
N ARG A 496 -13.43 11.54 17.59
CA ARG A 496 -12.91 12.86 17.14
C ARG A 496 -13.96 13.67 16.39
N PRO A 497 -14.00 15.00 16.57
CA PRO A 497 -14.97 15.84 15.89
C PRO A 497 -14.77 15.79 14.36
N ILE A 498 -15.87 15.89 13.64
CA ILE A 498 -15.92 15.97 12.18
C ILE A 498 -16.89 17.07 11.74
N PRO A 499 -16.66 17.70 10.58
CA PRO A 499 -17.63 18.64 10.01
C PRO A 499 -18.97 17.98 9.67
N SER A 500 -20.04 18.78 9.64
CA SER A 500 -21.40 18.32 9.31
C SER A 500 -21.49 17.67 7.93
N ILE A 501 -20.69 18.12 6.95
CA ILE A 501 -20.64 17.49 5.62
C ILE A 501 -20.09 16.06 5.68
N SER A 502 -19.11 15.80 6.54
CA SER A 502 -18.57 14.45 6.75
C SER A 502 -19.59 13.58 7.49
N ALA A 503 -20.29 14.13 8.48
CA ALA A 503 -21.38 13.43 9.16
C ALA A 503 -22.50 13.07 8.18
N ARG A 504 -22.87 13.99 7.28
CA ARG A 504 -23.86 13.75 6.23
C ARG A 504 -23.43 12.63 5.28
N ALA A 505 -22.16 12.61 4.86
CA ALA A 505 -21.60 11.53 4.05
C ALA A 505 -21.72 10.17 4.75
N ILE A 506 -21.36 10.11 6.03
CA ILE A 506 -21.46 8.91 6.87
C ILE A 506 -22.92 8.46 6.99
N GLN A 507 -23.86 9.36 7.30
CA GLN A 507 -25.28 9.04 7.41
C GLN A 507 -25.87 8.42 6.14
N LEU A 508 -25.50 8.95 4.97
CA LEU A 508 -25.94 8.39 3.69
C LEU A 508 -25.38 6.99 3.44
N LEU A 509 -24.10 6.75 3.79
CA LEU A 509 -23.49 5.43 3.72
C LEU A 509 -24.09 4.46 4.75
N GLN A 510 -24.40 4.92 5.96
CA GLN A 510 -25.09 4.14 6.99
C GLN A 510 -26.47 3.69 6.51
N LEU A 511 -27.25 4.62 5.93
CA LEU A 511 -28.56 4.30 5.35
C LEU A 511 -28.44 3.28 4.21
N MET A 512 -27.52 3.50 3.27
CA MET A 512 -27.29 2.56 2.17
C MET A 512 -26.91 1.19 2.71
N GLY A 513 -25.90 1.13 3.57
CA GLY A 513 -25.39 -0.11 4.14
C GLY A 513 -26.48 -0.89 4.86
N HIS A 514 -27.22 -0.23 5.76
CA HIS A 514 -28.28 -0.85 6.55
C HIS A 514 -29.36 -1.49 5.67
N ARG A 515 -29.87 -0.74 4.68
CA ARG A 515 -30.92 -1.24 3.79
C ARG A 515 -30.41 -2.33 2.84
N LEU A 516 -29.15 -2.27 2.42
CA LEU A 516 -28.55 -3.34 1.61
C LEU A 516 -28.34 -4.63 2.42
N THR A 517 -27.93 -4.53 3.69
CA THR A 517 -27.85 -5.69 4.59
C THR A 517 -29.21 -6.39 4.70
N GLU A 518 -30.31 -5.64 4.84
CA GLU A 518 -31.67 -6.19 4.83
C GLU A 518 -32.03 -6.84 3.49
N VAL A 519 -31.70 -6.19 2.37
CA VAL A 519 -32.01 -6.69 1.02
C VAL A 519 -31.27 -8.01 0.71
N PHE A 520 -30.03 -8.14 1.18
CA PHE A 520 -29.21 -9.32 0.90
C PHE A 520 -29.26 -10.40 1.99
N ASP A 521 -29.91 -10.14 3.12
CA ASP A 521 -29.89 -11.01 4.31
C ASP A 521 -28.45 -11.37 4.74
N ASP A 522 -27.55 -10.38 4.69
CA ASP A 522 -26.10 -10.60 4.87
C ASP A 522 -25.68 -10.52 6.35
N THR A 523 -25.29 -11.66 6.90
CA THR A 523 -24.84 -11.81 8.30
C THR A 523 -23.31 -11.81 8.44
N SER A 524 -22.57 -11.51 7.37
CA SER A 524 -21.11 -11.45 7.41
C SER A 524 -20.60 -10.27 8.24
N THR A 525 -19.35 -10.36 8.72
CA THR A 525 -18.71 -9.21 9.39
C THR A 525 -18.57 -8.00 8.46
N HIS A 526 -18.58 -8.21 7.14
CA HIS A 526 -18.51 -7.11 6.20
C HIS A 526 -19.77 -6.23 6.23
N SER A 527 -20.93 -6.82 6.53
CA SER A 527 -22.22 -6.13 6.63
C SER A 527 -22.32 -5.19 7.84
N GLU A 528 -21.27 -5.10 8.68
CA GLU A 528 -21.16 -4.11 9.76
C GLU A 528 -20.22 -2.95 9.43
N HIS A 529 -19.53 -2.97 8.27
CA HIS A 529 -18.69 -1.83 7.86
C HIS A 529 -19.52 -0.70 7.25
N LEU A 530 -18.98 0.52 7.33
CA LEU A 530 -19.54 1.73 6.71
C LEU A 530 -19.50 1.64 5.18
N PHE A 531 -18.39 1.15 4.62
CA PHE A 531 -18.19 0.96 3.19
C PHE A 531 -18.81 -0.36 2.70
N TYR A 532 -20.12 -0.49 2.87
CA TYR A 532 -20.93 -1.61 2.36
C TYR A 532 -21.83 -1.12 1.23
N PHE A 533 -21.43 -1.43 0.01
CA PHE A 533 -22.11 -1.01 -1.22
C PHE A 533 -22.11 -2.16 -2.22
N PRO A 534 -23.07 -2.22 -3.16
CA PRO A 534 -23.31 -3.43 -3.90
C PRO A 534 -22.23 -3.69 -4.96
N SER A 535 -22.04 -4.97 -5.28
CA SER A 535 -21.03 -5.43 -6.24
C SER A 535 -21.53 -5.33 -7.69
N ARG A 536 -20.92 -6.11 -8.60
CA ARG A 536 -21.36 -6.21 -10.00
C ARG A 536 -22.81 -6.67 -10.07
N SER A 537 -23.59 -6.10 -10.98
CA SER A 537 -25.00 -6.38 -11.15
C SER A 537 -25.82 -6.14 -9.88
N PHE A 538 -25.36 -5.22 -9.01
CA PHE A 538 -26.01 -4.87 -7.74
C PHE A 538 -26.20 -6.05 -6.77
N THR A 539 -25.28 -7.01 -6.76
CA THR A 539 -25.32 -8.18 -5.84
C THR A 539 -24.62 -7.90 -4.51
N VAL A 540 -24.73 -8.85 -3.57
CA VAL A 540 -24.00 -8.84 -2.31
C VAL A 540 -22.49 -8.61 -2.51
N PRO A 541 -21.85 -7.69 -1.76
CA PRO A 541 -20.41 -7.49 -1.80
C PRO A 541 -19.67 -8.57 -1.01
N SER A 542 -18.48 -8.99 -1.47
CA SER A 542 -17.70 -10.04 -0.80
C SER A 542 -16.95 -9.55 0.45
N GLY A 543 -16.74 -8.24 0.60
CA GLY A 543 -15.89 -7.66 1.66
C GLY A 543 -14.39 -7.94 1.51
N GLU A 544 -13.99 -8.70 0.51
CA GLU A 544 -12.58 -9.00 0.25
C GLU A 544 -11.84 -7.77 -0.32
N VAL A 545 -10.65 -7.49 0.21
CA VAL A 545 -9.77 -6.40 -0.27
C VAL A 545 -10.45 -5.02 -0.26
N LEU A 546 -11.11 -4.71 0.87
CA LEU A 546 -11.92 -3.49 1.03
C LEU A 546 -11.12 -2.20 0.76
N GLU A 547 -9.85 -2.14 1.12
CA GLU A 547 -8.96 -1.01 0.82
C GLU A 547 -8.88 -0.73 -0.70
N ASP A 548 -8.74 -1.77 -1.52
CA ASP A 548 -8.72 -1.63 -2.98
C ASP A 548 -10.09 -1.25 -3.52
N ALA A 549 -11.17 -1.79 -2.95
CA ALA A 549 -12.53 -1.42 -3.34
C ALA A 549 -12.81 0.07 -3.12
N VAL A 550 -12.41 0.62 -1.97
CA VAL A 550 -12.52 2.05 -1.64
C VAL A 550 -11.63 2.89 -2.56
N ASN A 551 -10.37 2.48 -2.78
CA ASN A 551 -9.47 3.16 -3.72
C ASN A 551 -10.04 3.21 -5.14
N ASN A 552 -10.70 2.15 -5.59
CA ASN A 552 -11.36 2.11 -6.89
C ASN A 552 -12.57 3.04 -6.97
N CYS A 553 -13.31 3.20 -5.88
CA CYS A 553 -14.40 4.18 -5.78
C CYS A 553 -13.87 5.61 -5.90
N ILE A 554 -12.77 5.93 -5.20
CA ILE A 554 -12.08 7.22 -5.32
C ILE A 554 -11.61 7.46 -6.77
N ASN A 555 -11.02 6.44 -7.42
CA ASN A 555 -10.61 6.56 -8.82
C ASN A 555 -11.79 6.88 -9.73
N THR A 556 -12.90 6.15 -9.57
CA THR A 556 -14.13 6.34 -10.37
C THR A 556 -14.71 7.75 -10.19
N PHE A 557 -14.69 8.27 -8.96
CA PHE A 557 -15.10 9.65 -8.68
C PHE A 557 -14.22 10.68 -9.40
N CYS A 558 -12.89 10.52 -9.31
CA CYS A 558 -11.94 11.42 -9.98
C CYS A 558 -12.07 11.39 -11.51
N ASP A 559 -12.50 10.26 -12.08
CA ASP A 559 -12.81 10.13 -13.50
C ASP A 559 -14.08 10.90 -13.89
N TYR A 560 -15.12 10.84 -13.04
CA TYR A 560 -16.35 11.62 -13.23
C TYR A 560 -16.12 13.13 -13.21
N ILE A 561 -15.36 13.62 -12.22
CA ILE A 561 -15.09 15.06 -12.07
C ILE A 561 -13.93 15.55 -12.93
N LYS A 562 -13.30 14.64 -13.69
CA LYS A 562 -12.20 14.90 -14.63
C LYS A 562 -11.09 15.75 -14.01
N THR A 563 -10.49 15.26 -12.93
CA THR A 563 -9.31 15.92 -12.35
C THR A 563 -8.19 16.09 -13.39
N PRO A 564 -7.37 17.16 -13.30
CA PRO A 564 -6.36 17.50 -14.29
C PRO A 564 -5.38 16.35 -14.57
N VAL A 565 -4.96 16.24 -15.83
CA VAL A 565 -3.98 15.27 -16.32
C VAL A 565 -2.64 15.97 -16.56
N ASP A 566 -1.55 15.32 -16.18
CA ASP A 566 -0.19 15.83 -16.37
C ASP A 566 0.35 15.58 -17.80
N GLU A 567 1.51 16.15 -18.12
CA GLU A 567 2.19 15.99 -19.42
C GLU A 567 2.50 14.54 -19.79
N LEU A 568 2.58 13.62 -18.82
CA LEU A 568 2.83 12.19 -19.06
C LEU A 568 1.52 11.41 -19.24
N GLY A 569 0.37 12.08 -19.25
CA GLY A 569 -0.93 11.46 -19.38
C GLY A 569 -1.44 10.82 -18.08
N ARG A 570 -0.91 11.21 -16.91
CA ARG A 570 -1.34 10.69 -15.60
C ARG A 570 -2.36 11.61 -14.94
N ARG A 571 -3.33 11.04 -14.24
CA ARG A 571 -4.33 11.76 -13.44
C ARG A 571 -4.03 11.63 -11.95
N TRP A 572 -4.31 12.69 -11.19
CA TRP A 572 -4.20 12.64 -9.74
C TRP A 572 -5.39 11.89 -9.14
N TYR A 573 -5.14 10.68 -8.62
CA TYR A 573 -6.10 9.92 -7.84
C TYR A 573 -5.69 9.96 -6.36
N PRO A 574 -6.32 10.79 -5.52
CA PRO A 574 -5.94 10.96 -4.13
C PRO A 574 -5.91 9.64 -3.37
N ARG A 575 -4.83 9.41 -2.62
CA ARG A 575 -4.71 8.28 -1.68
C ARG A 575 -4.86 8.77 -0.24
N VAL A 576 -5.33 7.92 0.66
CA VAL A 576 -5.63 8.31 2.06
C VAL A 576 -4.42 8.95 2.77
N HIS A 577 -3.21 8.46 2.52
CA HIS A 577 -1.99 9.07 3.05
C HIS A 577 -1.70 10.47 2.47
N GLU A 578 -2.01 10.69 1.19
CA GLU A 578 -1.89 12.01 0.54
C GLU A 578 -2.94 12.97 1.10
N MET A 579 -4.19 12.49 1.32
CA MET A 579 -5.28 13.26 1.94
C MET A 579 -4.91 13.71 3.36
N ARG A 580 -4.34 12.80 4.16
CA ARG A 580 -3.86 13.09 5.51
C ARG A 580 -2.79 14.18 5.51
N LYS A 581 -1.80 14.09 4.62
CA LYS A 581 -0.74 15.11 4.48
C LYS A 581 -1.32 16.46 4.03
N PHE A 582 -2.26 16.43 3.07
CA PHE A 582 -2.94 17.62 2.57
C PHE A 582 -3.72 18.35 3.67
N PHE A 583 -4.53 17.63 4.47
CA PHE A 583 -5.29 18.24 5.56
C PHE A 583 -4.39 18.93 6.59
N MET A 584 -3.36 18.21 7.08
CA MET A 584 -2.46 18.71 8.12
C MET A 584 -1.74 19.99 7.68
N LEU A 585 -1.22 20.02 6.45
CA LEU A 585 -0.51 21.19 5.92
C LEU A 585 -1.45 22.36 5.62
N THR A 586 -2.65 22.09 5.08
CA THR A 586 -3.61 23.15 4.72
C THR A 586 -4.20 23.83 5.96
N MET A 587 -4.56 23.06 6.99
CA MET A 587 -5.13 23.61 8.23
C MET A 587 -4.12 24.43 9.03
N HIS A 588 -2.88 23.93 9.18
CA HIS A 588 -1.83 24.70 9.85
C HIS A 588 -1.54 26.01 9.12
N ARG A 589 -1.51 25.99 7.78
CA ARG A 589 -1.31 27.21 7.00
C ARG A 589 -2.42 28.25 7.23
N HIS A 590 -3.66 27.82 7.36
CA HIS A 590 -4.79 28.74 7.56
C HIS A 590 -4.80 29.35 8.97
N GLU A 591 -4.53 28.55 10.01
CA GLU A 591 -4.72 28.94 11.41
C GLU A 591 -3.41 29.28 12.15
N GLY A 592 -2.26 29.01 11.52
CA GLY A 592 -0.94 29.22 12.09
C GLY A 592 -0.58 28.26 13.22
N ASN A 593 0.41 28.64 14.04
CA ASN A 593 0.96 27.75 15.08
C ASN A 593 -0.02 27.39 16.20
N ALA A 594 -1.08 28.18 16.40
CA ALA A 594 -2.05 27.96 17.47
C ALA A 594 -2.84 26.63 17.32
N ILE A 595 -2.97 26.11 16.09
CA ILE A 595 -3.76 24.89 15.84
C ILE A 595 -2.98 23.59 16.03
N LYS A 596 -1.65 23.61 16.23
CA LYS A 596 -0.82 22.39 16.32
C LYS A 596 -1.34 21.35 17.33
N PRO A 597 -1.70 21.71 18.58
CA PRO A 597 -2.24 20.74 19.53
C PRO A 597 -3.58 20.12 19.06
N LEU A 598 -4.41 20.90 18.36
CA LEU A 598 -5.69 20.45 17.82
C LEU A 598 -5.50 19.48 16.63
N LEU A 599 -4.50 19.73 15.78
CA LEU A 599 -4.14 18.81 14.69
C LEU A 599 -3.62 17.47 15.24
N GLY A 600 -2.75 17.50 16.26
CA GLY A 600 -2.28 16.30 16.95
C GLY A 600 -3.42 15.52 17.60
N TYR A 601 -4.37 16.22 18.24
CA TYR A 601 -5.60 15.62 18.75
C TYR A 601 -6.41 14.97 17.63
N GLY A 602 -6.73 15.68 16.54
CA GLY A 602 -7.56 15.19 15.43
C GLY A 602 -7.03 13.94 14.72
N ALA A 603 -5.71 13.84 14.58
CA ALA A 603 -5.00 12.68 14.03
C ALA A 603 -4.91 11.47 15.00
N ALA A 604 -5.46 11.63 16.21
CA ALA A 604 -5.57 10.61 17.23
C ALA A 604 -4.23 9.92 17.55
N HIS A 605 -3.22 10.67 17.97
CA HIS A 605 -1.95 10.12 18.42
C HIS A 605 -1.95 9.78 19.93
N LYS A 606 -1.16 8.77 20.29
CA LYS A 606 -0.95 8.34 21.67
C LYS A 606 0.36 8.96 22.15
N ASP A 607 0.30 10.14 22.74
CA ASP A 607 1.26 10.50 23.80
C ASP A 607 0.59 11.36 24.87
N LYS A 608 0.03 10.66 25.85
CA LYS A 608 -0.26 11.16 27.20
C LYS A 608 0.42 10.18 28.14
N SER A 609 1.74 10.35 28.24
CA SER A 609 2.58 9.94 29.36
C SER A 609 2.56 8.46 29.78
N HIS A 610 3.69 7.78 29.62
CA HIS A 610 4.21 7.10 30.81
C HIS A 610 4.66 8.23 31.76
N VAL A 611 4.01 8.34 32.90
CA VAL A 611 3.84 9.54 33.75
C VAL A 611 5.12 10.26 34.21
N ASP A 612 6.34 9.85 33.84
CA ASP A 612 7.59 10.41 34.38
C ASP A 612 8.69 10.67 33.34
N SER A 613 8.71 11.86 32.76
CA SER A 613 9.97 12.62 32.75
C SER A 613 9.67 14.06 33.21
N TYR A 614 9.22 14.13 34.47
CA TYR A 614 8.57 15.22 35.22
C TYR A 614 9.16 16.65 35.17
N VAL A 615 10.08 17.03 34.27
CA VAL A 615 10.59 18.43 34.22
C VAL A 615 10.93 18.96 32.81
N ALA A 616 10.90 18.17 31.74
CA ALA A 616 11.35 18.68 30.42
C ALA A 616 10.19 18.99 29.46
N PRO A 617 10.16 20.17 28.81
CA PRO A 617 9.31 20.42 27.65
C PRO A 617 9.94 19.71 26.44
N ASP A 618 9.40 18.58 26.03
CA ASP A 618 9.75 17.98 24.75
C ASP A 618 8.50 17.35 24.10
N GLU A 619 8.04 18.01 23.05
CA GLU A 619 6.93 17.61 22.19
C GLU A 619 7.44 16.55 21.19
N SER A 620 7.20 15.26 21.48
CA SER A 620 7.52 14.19 20.54
C SER A 620 6.74 14.35 19.21
N TYR A 621 7.49 14.57 18.13
CA TYR A 621 7.08 14.79 16.72
C TYR A 621 5.65 15.29 16.48
N ASP A 622 5.48 16.61 16.43
CA ASP A 622 4.30 17.20 15.79
C ASP A 622 4.16 16.65 14.36
N THR A 623 3.00 16.05 14.06
CA THR A 623 2.70 15.44 12.75
C THR A 623 2.79 16.48 11.63
N TYR A 624 2.50 17.74 11.93
CA TYR A 624 2.71 18.84 11.00
C TYR A 624 4.22 19.05 10.73
N VAL A 625 5.04 19.20 11.79
CA VAL A 625 6.50 19.38 11.65
C VAL A 625 7.10 18.27 10.83
N ARG A 626 6.66 17.02 11.04
CA ARG A 626 7.05 15.91 10.19
C ARG A 626 6.72 16.16 8.71
N TYR A 627 5.45 16.39 8.37
CA TYR A 627 5.05 16.52 6.96
C TYR A 627 5.65 17.74 6.26
N GLU A 628 5.84 18.82 6.99
CA GLU A 628 6.54 20.01 6.51
C GLU A 628 8.02 19.70 6.26
N SER A 629 8.68 19.02 7.21
CA SER A 629 10.08 18.58 7.06
C SER A 629 10.27 17.65 5.87
N GLU A 630 9.33 16.71 5.65
CA GLU A 630 9.33 15.85 4.45
C GLU A 630 9.27 16.70 3.16
N CYS A 631 8.42 17.73 3.11
CA CYS A 631 8.34 18.63 1.96
C CYS A 631 9.59 19.48 1.76
N ILE A 632 10.23 19.95 2.84
CA ILE A 632 11.47 20.71 2.78
C ILE A 632 12.63 19.82 2.33
N GLU A 633 12.68 18.58 2.80
CA GLU A 633 13.66 17.58 2.36
C GLU A 633 13.55 17.32 0.85
N ASP A 634 12.33 17.19 0.32
CA ASP A 634 12.10 17.04 -1.12
C ASP A 634 12.66 18.23 -1.92
N ARG A 635 12.61 19.45 -1.36
CA ARG A 635 13.21 20.65 -1.98
C ARG A 635 14.72 20.65 -1.91
N LEU A 636 15.30 20.25 -0.80
CA LEU A 636 16.75 20.10 -0.65
C LEU A 636 17.31 19.06 -1.65
N LEU A 637 16.62 17.93 -1.81
CA LEU A 637 16.96 16.91 -2.82
C LEU A 637 16.83 17.46 -4.24
N SER A 638 15.80 18.26 -4.52
CA SER A 638 15.62 18.91 -5.82
C SER A 638 16.72 19.96 -6.10
N LEU A 639 17.19 20.68 -5.07
CA LEU A 639 18.31 21.61 -5.15
C LEU A 639 19.62 20.86 -5.44
N GLU A 640 19.88 19.77 -4.72
CA GLU A 640 21.05 18.91 -4.93
C GLU A 640 21.09 18.31 -6.34
N ALA A 641 19.92 17.94 -6.89
CA ALA A 641 19.79 17.44 -8.26
C ALA A 641 19.91 18.54 -9.34
N GLY A 642 20.09 19.81 -8.96
CA GLY A 642 20.18 20.94 -9.89
C GLY A 642 18.84 21.33 -10.53
N ALA A 643 17.72 20.83 -10.03
CA ALA A 643 16.38 21.15 -10.55
C ALA A 643 15.86 22.51 -10.05
N LEU A 644 16.48 23.08 -9.01
CA LEU A 644 16.14 24.37 -8.46
C LEU A 644 17.30 25.36 -8.64
N ASP A 645 16.99 26.58 -9.07
CA ASP A 645 17.94 27.69 -9.12
C ASP A 645 18.34 28.11 -7.69
N PRO A 646 19.63 27.98 -7.30
CA PRO A 646 20.12 28.37 -5.99
C PRO A 646 20.12 29.88 -5.76
N THR A 647 20.20 30.69 -6.83
CA THR A 647 20.35 32.15 -6.69
C THR A 647 19.13 32.80 -6.03
N GLN A 648 17.94 32.26 -6.30
CA GLN A 648 16.66 32.70 -5.74
C GLN A 648 16.34 32.05 -4.38
N ARG A 649 17.16 31.09 -3.92
CA ARG A 649 16.89 30.20 -2.78
C ARG A 649 18.05 30.14 -1.79
N GLN A 650 18.54 31.31 -1.38
CA GLN A 650 19.70 31.45 -0.52
C GLN A 650 19.50 30.85 0.88
N GLY A 651 18.29 30.91 1.44
CA GLY A 651 17.98 30.29 2.73
C GLY A 651 17.96 28.77 2.65
N LEU A 652 17.35 28.21 1.60
CA LEU A 652 17.38 26.77 1.33
C LEU A 652 18.81 26.27 1.08
N LEU A 653 19.63 27.03 0.34
CA LEU A 653 21.04 26.73 0.11
C LEU A 653 21.87 26.75 1.42
N ALA A 654 21.62 27.73 2.29
CA ALA A 654 22.29 27.82 3.58
C ALA A 654 21.90 26.64 4.50
N LEU A 655 20.62 26.28 4.54
CA LEU A 655 20.15 25.07 5.23
C LEU A 655 20.80 23.82 4.66
N TYR A 656 20.91 23.71 3.33
CA TYR A 656 21.58 22.60 2.65
C TYR A 656 23.02 22.45 3.12
N GLN A 657 23.81 23.53 3.06
CA GLN A 657 25.22 23.55 3.48
C GLN A 657 25.39 23.25 4.97
N HIS A 658 24.52 23.80 5.81
CA HIS A 658 24.51 23.51 7.25
C HIS A 658 24.24 22.04 7.51
N THR A 659 23.24 21.46 6.84
CA THR A 659 22.87 20.05 6.96
C THR A 659 24.05 19.13 6.57
N LEU A 660 24.73 19.42 5.45
CA LEU A 660 25.93 18.68 5.04
C LEU A 660 27.05 18.77 6.08
N THR A 661 27.29 19.97 6.61
CA THR A 661 28.36 20.24 7.59
C THR A 661 28.07 19.55 8.91
N HIS A 662 26.83 19.63 9.42
CA HIS A 662 26.40 19.02 10.68
C HIS A 662 26.59 17.50 10.66
N PHE A 663 26.21 16.83 9.58
CA PHE A 663 26.34 15.38 9.45
C PHE A 663 27.68 14.91 8.89
N GLY A 664 28.55 15.82 8.42
CA GLY A 664 29.83 15.47 7.78
C GLY A 664 29.65 14.65 6.50
N VAL A 665 28.59 14.91 5.73
CA VAL A 665 28.26 14.17 4.49
C VAL A 665 28.37 15.06 3.27
N SER A 666 28.63 14.47 2.10
CA SER A 666 28.72 15.18 0.82
C SER A 666 27.38 15.33 0.08
N SER A 667 26.35 14.62 0.53
CA SER A 667 25.02 14.67 -0.06
C SER A 667 23.97 14.46 1.03
N ILE A 668 22.89 15.23 0.93
CA ILE A 668 21.79 15.10 1.88
C ILE A 668 21.18 13.73 1.80
N SER A 669 21.19 13.06 0.64
CA SER A 669 20.68 11.68 0.46
C SER A 669 21.35 10.63 1.37
N SER A 670 22.46 10.95 2.03
CA SER A 670 23.23 10.02 2.89
C SER A 670 22.86 10.07 4.39
N ILE A 671 22.01 11.00 4.81
CA ILE A 671 21.48 11.15 6.19
C ILE A 671 20.38 10.08 6.48
N ILE A 672 19.98 9.85 7.73
CA ILE A 672 18.79 9.04 8.05
C ILE A 672 17.58 9.99 8.17
N PRO A 673 16.38 9.68 7.62
CA PRO A 673 15.23 10.59 7.70
C PRO A 673 14.85 11.00 9.13
N LYS A 674 15.08 10.10 10.11
CA LYS A 674 14.89 10.40 11.53
C LYS A 674 15.90 11.46 12.00
N ASP A 675 17.19 11.24 11.76
CA ASP A 675 18.25 12.18 12.15
C ASP A 675 18.06 13.54 11.49
N TYR A 676 17.62 13.57 10.23
CA TYR A 676 17.26 14.82 9.54
C TYR A 676 16.08 15.54 10.22
N LEU A 677 15.03 14.80 10.59
CA LEU A 677 13.89 15.36 11.31
C LEU A 677 14.31 15.90 12.68
N ASP A 678 15.17 15.17 13.38
CA ASP A 678 15.73 15.58 14.67
C ASP A 678 16.55 16.88 14.54
N LEU A 679 17.39 17.00 13.49
CA LEU A 679 18.11 18.24 13.18
C LEU A 679 17.16 19.41 12.89
N ILE A 680 16.14 19.22 12.05
CA ILE A 680 15.19 20.29 11.73
C ILE A 680 14.46 20.76 12.99
N MET A 681 14.13 19.85 13.91
CA MET A 681 13.56 20.22 15.20
C MET A 681 14.52 21.04 16.06
N GLU A 682 15.77 20.59 16.20
CA GLU A 682 16.82 21.29 16.96
C GLU A 682 17.03 22.73 16.42
N ILE A 683 17.15 22.88 15.11
CA ILE A 683 17.35 24.20 14.49
C ILE A 683 16.11 25.08 14.66
N ARG A 684 14.89 24.52 14.63
CA ARG A 684 13.67 25.32 14.93
C ARG A 684 13.65 25.84 16.35
N GLU A 685 14.07 25.03 17.31
CA GLU A 685 14.14 25.44 18.72
C GLU A 685 15.17 26.55 18.94
N SER A 686 16.27 26.54 18.18
CA SER A 686 17.28 27.60 18.21
C SER A 686 16.78 28.95 17.67
N GLY A 687 15.68 28.96 16.89
CA GLY A 687 15.12 30.15 16.25
C GLY A 687 15.85 30.58 14.96
N ASP A 688 16.93 29.89 14.57
CA ASP A 688 17.71 30.23 13.38
C ASP A 688 17.08 29.74 12.06
N PHE A 689 15.94 29.05 12.14
CA PHE A 689 15.24 28.51 10.97
C PHE A 689 13.76 28.83 10.96
N GLU A 690 13.35 29.50 9.90
CA GLU A 690 11.96 29.82 9.64
C GLU A 690 11.55 29.39 8.24
N VAL A 691 10.27 29.05 8.12
CA VAL A 691 9.66 28.58 6.89
C VAL A 691 8.39 29.38 6.65
N THR A 692 8.25 29.89 5.44
CA THR A 692 6.97 30.40 4.94
C THR A 692 6.50 29.55 3.77
N THR A 693 5.23 29.68 3.41
CA THR A 693 4.65 29.01 2.25
C THR A 693 4.11 30.01 1.26
N PHE A 694 4.26 29.70 -0.03
CA PHE A 694 3.68 30.47 -1.12
C PHE A 694 3.03 29.52 -2.13
N THR A 695 2.24 30.06 -3.04
CA THR A 695 1.58 29.26 -4.08
C THR A 695 2.36 29.36 -5.39
N ILE A 696 2.58 28.22 -6.04
CA ILE A 696 3.21 28.15 -7.37
C ILE A 696 2.25 27.54 -8.38
N LYS A 697 2.42 27.94 -9.64
CA LYS A 697 1.81 27.24 -10.78
C LYS A 697 2.70 26.07 -11.19
N LEU A 698 2.13 24.88 -11.31
CA LEU A 698 2.83 23.72 -11.83
C LEU A 698 2.89 23.80 -13.35
N THR A 699 4.08 23.61 -13.93
CA THR A 699 4.29 23.65 -15.39
C THR A 699 3.90 22.34 -16.08
N GLY A 700 3.91 21.21 -15.36
CA GLY A 700 3.62 19.88 -15.92
C GLY A 700 2.13 19.59 -16.15
N TYR A 701 1.28 20.62 -16.19
CA TYR A 701 -0.16 20.49 -16.45
C TYR A 701 -0.57 21.50 -17.52
N ALA A 702 -1.43 21.07 -18.44
CA ALA A 702 -2.03 21.99 -19.42
C ALA A 702 -2.99 22.99 -18.74
N GLU A 703 -3.70 22.54 -17.70
CA GLU A 703 -4.58 23.37 -16.89
C GLU A 703 -3.82 24.20 -15.86
N ASN A 704 -4.46 25.25 -15.34
CA ASN A 704 -3.86 26.10 -14.32
C ASN A 704 -3.86 25.42 -12.94
N VAL A 705 -2.94 24.48 -12.73
CA VAL A 705 -2.78 23.76 -11.47
C VAL A 705 -1.82 24.50 -10.54
N THR A 706 -2.27 24.76 -9.31
CA THR A 706 -1.46 25.42 -8.28
C THR A 706 -1.11 24.49 -7.13
N ALA A 707 0.12 24.56 -6.65
CA ALA A 707 0.61 23.80 -5.49
C ALA A 707 1.14 24.73 -4.40
N ILE A 708 1.27 24.18 -3.19
CA ILE A 708 1.97 24.83 -2.07
C ILE A 708 3.47 24.62 -2.28
N ASP A 709 4.24 25.69 -2.14
CA ASP A 709 5.69 25.67 -2.12
C ASP A 709 6.21 26.36 -0.85
N PHE A 710 7.49 26.16 -0.55
CA PHE A 710 8.12 26.60 0.70
C PHE A 710 9.28 27.54 0.40
N ALA A 711 9.36 28.65 1.14
CA ALA A 711 10.52 29.54 1.16
C ALA A 711 11.11 29.52 2.57
N ILE A 712 12.44 29.54 2.63
CA ILE A 712 13.21 29.33 3.85
C ILE A 712 14.02 30.57 4.20
N ARG A 713 14.10 30.86 5.49
CA ARG A 713 15.10 31.73 6.10
C ARG A 713 15.93 30.88 7.06
N PHE A 714 17.25 30.92 6.89
CA PHE A 714 18.19 30.21 7.74
C PHE A 714 19.34 31.16 8.12
N GLY A 715 19.43 31.51 9.40
CA GLY A 715 20.30 32.58 9.89
C GLY A 715 20.05 33.91 9.16
N ALA A 716 21.10 34.49 8.59
CA ALA A 716 21.00 35.73 7.80
C ALA A 716 20.57 35.50 6.33
N MET A 717 20.54 34.25 5.86
CA MET A 717 20.25 33.93 4.46
C MET A 717 18.75 33.70 4.28
N THR A 718 18.16 34.28 3.24
CA THR A 718 16.71 34.28 3.02
C THR A 718 16.39 34.04 1.56
N ASP A 719 15.42 33.15 1.29
CA ASP A 719 14.88 32.94 -0.06
C ASP A 719 14.16 34.19 -0.57
N GLU A 720 14.21 34.44 -1.89
CA GLU A 720 13.64 35.67 -2.49
C GLU A 720 12.13 35.82 -2.22
N ARG A 721 11.43 34.69 -2.10
CA ARG A 721 9.98 34.62 -1.84
C ARG A 721 9.61 34.52 -0.37
N PHE A 722 10.57 34.62 0.56
CA PHE A 722 10.28 34.46 1.98
C PHE A 722 9.39 35.59 2.55
N ASN A 723 9.54 36.80 2.02
CA ASN A 723 8.76 37.98 2.45
C ASN A 723 7.64 38.36 1.45
N LYS A 724 7.34 37.48 0.49
CA LYS A 724 6.33 37.69 -0.56
C LYS A 724 5.18 36.72 -0.36
#